data_AF-A0A6C0F934-F1
#
_entry.id   AF-A0A6C0F934-F1
#
_cell.length_a   1.000
_cell.length_b   1.000
_cell.length_c   1.000
_cell.angle_alpha   90.00
_cell.angle_beta   90.00
_cell.angle_gamma   90.00
#
_symmetry.space_group_name_H-M   'P 1'
#
loop_
_entity.id
_entity.type
_entity.pdbx_description
1 polymer ?
#
loop_
_entity_poly.entity_id
_entity_poly.type
_entity_poly.pdbx_seq_one_letter_code
_entity_poly.pdbx_strand_id
1 'polypeptide(L)'
;MNYLQNQSTSRTTENNDNAVGYNGFRDSTLLQESMEISAENTEEPANHDISDFNLEWDASRYWRTKYWNKTGVQGNELRNMGKENEFTHIIAKDCGVEDGAKHFFMSKKPHGDFVNYLFSRPPSERFYYEVLAPHKPVKLYFDLETDPGEGQERKTDLEWQGIKAALITRTIQELELWFPEQFKAVGGITHDDFIVINASGKDKKKGDKEKSSYHLILARKLAFESVDDLHKWVEEVFFSKPPEMMDTSVYKTWNQSMRLAENIKKADPHERFLVIEDFPGIDACACKEIRESAVIQTPKKRKMTKKFTENRREFKKMILESMITYVPATMKKLKVDMRQLKKKRAQDLKIVKETVKQNPDALPTSASQNDVLLHMCRSLVEKDKDYVDKQPNWIKIGRLLKSAGAEEEVWINFSNMGSKPDPEEKLKEQWRYFGTQRHMHDPEMFFNYVRKRCPSAVENAKMFCISRMDSGHNSIAQGIKTLFSEKVVFDAKQWYYKEGIHWIIDDNCRRLGELIMNDFHRELDQTIKVLKAKNMEITDNAKGGDLSPEDLESKAINSARLDTYNEIKSITQAGRLGKDRYPLEVYLARPGFVENLDKRTTIIAFDNGIIDLQGKPVVDKDGNPVIDTVYDYDGQPRIDENGNKIKKVRREVSDFELREPEQYEDENGKPQMEFVSKSCGYNYISKSDIMDEKKTNIAARQAYVRHLKNWNKYLKEVFPEDEEREAVKYFLATCLDGSINNEEIYIWTGISKYQNGANGKSKFKDIISQVFGDYCGTCSPQLLTQTEPGAHQANSAMMCLKGLRLAFFDEPQVGKNGTFKMGFVKRMTGGDQISARELYGSNQTFVSQAKPIVLTNEIPFPDSTDGGVLRRFKFFPFLAKFVEDTEDPKWKGIDVQPRDPELNKKIVDWKLPIIHQLLEYYVAFNSPAGEALIAPGGKKMIGKGKKHPKSKVMMSMFDDFTNNIDVIKPWISENCVADPQGVLFFRHLKAHMNDDIKALYKHKVKDLIEDVSQRGGLGPYYGSKQYSPKEFKLTAYTRPCDGTKHGECWGGWRMKTQEERDAEDEMLEVSVTRGVEFQGAFDEE
;
A
#
# COMPACT_ATOMS: atom_id res chain seq x y z
N MET A 1 60.25 30.40 21.46
CA MET A 1 60.17 31.87 21.49
C MET A 1 59.00 32.28 22.37
N ASN A 2 59.09 33.46 22.98
CA ASN A 2 58.34 33.85 24.18
C ASN A 2 56.84 34.21 23.99
N TYR A 3 56.15 34.20 25.15
CA TYR A 3 55.08 35.10 25.62
C TYR A 3 53.58 34.72 25.50
N LEU A 4 52.82 35.25 26.47
CA LEU A 4 51.37 35.11 26.73
C LEU A 4 50.95 33.66 27.10
N GLN A 5 50.62 33.27 28.33
CA GLN A 5 50.15 34.00 29.54
C GLN A 5 48.80 34.76 29.33
N ASN A 6 47.81 34.70 30.23
CA ASN A 6 47.69 33.95 31.51
C ASN A 6 46.21 33.87 31.99
N GLN A 7 45.97 33.26 33.16
CA GLN A 7 44.73 33.22 33.97
C GLN A 7 43.64 32.21 33.47
N SER A 8 43.04 31.29 34.25
CA SER A 8 42.64 31.18 35.68
C SER A 8 41.38 31.98 36.03
N THR A 9 40.39 31.52 36.81
CA THR A 9 40.25 30.42 37.82
C THR A 9 38.84 29.77 37.72
N SER A 10 38.62 28.46 37.94
CA SER A 10 38.52 27.73 39.23
C SER A 10 37.35 28.18 40.14
N ARG A 11 36.61 27.34 40.88
CA ARG A 11 37.05 26.11 41.60
C ARG A 11 35.85 25.29 42.17
N THR A 12 36.11 24.05 42.62
CA THR A 12 35.44 23.28 43.74
C THR A 12 33.93 22.95 43.66
N THR A 13 33.38 21.83 44.17
CA THR A 13 33.78 20.43 44.54
C THR A 13 32.45 19.67 44.85
N GLU A 14 32.25 18.50 45.48
CA GLU A 14 33.00 17.38 46.13
C GLU A 14 32.05 16.15 45.96
N ASN A 15 32.42 14.94 45.50
CA ASN A 15 33.29 13.85 46.02
C ASN A 15 32.58 12.74 46.83
N ASN A 16 33.03 11.50 46.58
CA ASN A 16 33.06 10.33 47.49
C ASN A 16 31.73 9.64 47.89
N ASP A 17 31.69 8.34 48.22
CA ASP A 17 32.54 7.19 47.80
C ASP A 17 31.85 5.87 48.19
N ASN A 18 32.12 4.80 47.44
CA ASN A 18 32.78 3.57 47.94
C ASN A 18 32.76 2.45 46.88
N ALA A 19 33.85 1.69 46.78
CA ALA A 19 34.00 0.63 45.77
C ALA A 19 34.74 -0.61 46.31
N VAL A 20 34.23 -1.79 45.97
CA VAL A 20 34.97 -3.06 45.88
C VAL A 20 34.33 -3.87 44.74
N GLY A 21 35.03 -4.48 43.79
CA GLY A 21 36.47 -4.43 43.51
C GLY A 21 36.92 -5.72 42.81
N TYR A 22 37.40 -5.63 41.57
CA TYR A 22 38.03 -6.76 40.86
C TYR A 22 39.15 -6.27 39.94
N ASN A 23 40.38 -6.72 40.21
CA ASN A 23 41.51 -6.63 39.28
C ASN A 23 41.46 -7.84 38.32
N GLY A 24 41.94 -7.76 37.08
CA GLY A 24 42.50 -6.60 36.37
C GLY A 24 43.50 -7.06 35.30
N PHE A 25 43.84 -6.19 34.35
CA PHE A 25 45.02 -6.33 33.48
C PHE A 25 45.51 -4.94 33.05
N ARG A 26 46.75 -4.59 33.40
CA ARG A 26 47.59 -3.61 32.69
C ARG A 26 48.45 -4.44 31.70
N ASP A 27 48.77 -3.99 30.50
CA ASP A 27 49.66 -2.85 30.22
C ASP A 27 49.33 -2.16 28.89
N SER A 28 49.62 -0.85 28.83
CA SER A 28 49.33 0.01 27.68
C SER A 28 50.53 0.88 27.32
N THR A 29 51.58 0.24 26.81
CA THR A 29 52.81 0.85 26.26
C THR A 29 53.22 0.07 25.02
N LEU A 30 53.96 0.70 24.09
CA LEU A 30 54.31 0.21 22.74
C LEU A 30 53.16 0.20 21.72
N LEU A 31 52.75 1.39 21.26
CA LEU A 31 52.42 1.68 19.84
C LEU A 31 52.09 3.18 19.64
N GLN A 32 53.01 4.06 20.05
CA GLN A 32 52.87 5.51 19.88
C GLN A 32 54.20 6.20 19.54
N GLU A 33 54.91 5.63 18.56
CA GLU A 33 56.13 6.18 17.95
C GLU A 33 56.16 5.80 16.46
N SER A 34 57.00 6.50 15.67
CA SER A 34 57.14 6.40 14.20
C SER A 34 55.89 6.74 13.34
N MET A 35 55.25 7.86 13.64
CA MET A 35 54.30 8.52 12.71
C MET A 35 54.75 9.91 12.25
N GLU A 36 56.05 10.06 11.96
CA GLU A 36 56.61 11.31 11.41
C GLU A 36 57.80 11.01 10.46
N ILE A 37 57.50 10.78 9.18
CA ILE A 37 58.46 10.90 8.06
C ILE A 37 57.81 11.76 6.97
N SER A 38 58.59 12.72 6.48
CA SER A 38 58.26 13.79 5.54
C SER A 38 57.37 13.41 4.36
N ALA A 39 56.26 14.13 4.19
CA ALA A 39 55.52 14.21 2.94
C ALA A 39 56.19 15.22 1.97
N GLU A 40 57.44 14.96 1.56
CA GLU A 40 58.13 15.77 0.56
C GLU A 40 59.23 14.98 -0.18
N ASN A 41 58.84 14.35 -1.30
CA ASN A 41 59.67 14.23 -2.50
C ASN A 41 58.81 13.74 -3.67
N THR A 42 58.94 14.40 -4.82
CA THR A 42 58.15 14.13 -6.03
C THR A 42 59.00 13.41 -7.08
N GLU A 43 58.85 12.09 -7.16
CA GLU A 43 59.17 11.32 -8.38
C GLU A 43 58.01 10.37 -8.68
N GLU A 44 57.73 10.16 -9.97
CA GLU A 44 56.68 9.25 -10.41
C GLU A 44 57.16 7.79 -10.28
N PRO A 45 56.45 6.91 -9.56
CA PRO A 45 56.74 5.49 -9.63
C PRO A 45 56.34 4.98 -11.02
N ALA A 46 57.35 4.63 -11.82
CA ALA A 46 57.19 4.25 -13.22
C ALA A 46 56.21 3.07 -13.43
N ASN A 47 55.64 2.99 -14.64
CA ASN A 47 54.84 1.85 -15.10
C ASN A 47 55.66 0.55 -15.09
N HIS A 48 55.65 -0.16 -13.96
CA HIS A 48 55.99 -1.57 -13.92
C HIS A 48 54.76 -2.39 -14.36
N ASP A 49 54.82 -2.85 -15.61
CA ASP A 49 53.85 -3.79 -16.15
C ASP A 49 53.85 -5.11 -15.34
N ILE A 50 52.68 -5.71 -15.15
CA ILE A 50 52.48 -6.85 -14.24
C ILE A 50 52.48 -8.16 -15.05
N SER A 51 53.40 -8.24 -16.00
CA SER A 51 53.58 -9.34 -16.95
C SER A 51 54.65 -10.33 -16.48
N ASP A 52 55.75 -9.86 -15.90
CA ASP A 52 56.86 -10.69 -15.40
C ASP A 52 56.80 -10.96 -13.89
N PHE A 53 56.15 -12.07 -13.51
CA PHE A 53 56.33 -12.70 -12.19
C PHE A 53 56.40 -14.23 -12.31
N ASN A 54 57.61 -14.74 -12.52
CA ASN A 54 57.94 -16.13 -12.23
C ASN A 54 57.89 -16.41 -10.71
N LEU A 55 57.91 -17.69 -10.34
CA LEU A 55 57.68 -18.18 -8.96
C LEU A 55 58.84 -17.88 -7.99
N GLU A 56 58.94 -16.65 -7.51
CA GLU A 56 59.87 -16.26 -6.42
C GLU A 56 59.15 -15.71 -5.17
N TRP A 57 59.85 -15.82 -4.03
CA TRP A 57 59.40 -15.32 -2.73
C TRP A 57 59.79 -13.85 -2.56
N ASP A 58 58.85 -12.91 -2.75
CA ASP A 58 59.06 -11.53 -2.32
C ASP A 58 59.01 -11.45 -0.79
N ALA A 59 60.18 -11.59 -0.16
CA ALA A 59 60.38 -11.53 1.28
C ALA A 59 59.93 -10.20 1.91
N SER A 60 59.69 -9.14 1.13
CA SER A 60 59.22 -7.85 1.64
C SER A 60 57.70 -7.73 1.74
N ARG A 61 56.90 -8.62 1.09
CA ARG A 61 55.46 -8.37 0.88
C ARG A 61 54.46 -9.25 1.64
N TYR A 62 54.88 -10.31 2.35
CA TYR A 62 54.00 -11.20 3.14
C TYR A 62 52.87 -11.95 2.37
N TRP A 63 52.80 -11.81 1.04
CA TRP A 63 51.82 -12.47 0.17
C TRP A 63 52.51 -13.56 -0.65
N ARG A 64 51.99 -14.79 -0.65
CA ARG A 64 52.41 -15.85 -1.58
C ARG A 64 51.45 -15.84 -2.78
N THR A 65 51.98 -15.68 -3.98
CA THR A 65 51.19 -15.63 -5.22
C THR A 65 51.37 -16.88 -6.07
N LYS A 66 50.30 -17.35 -6.72
CA LYS A 66 50.39 -18.40 -7.75
C LYS A 66 49.45 -18.10 -8.93
N TYR A 67 49.96 -18.26 -10.14
CA TYR A 67 49.19 -18.20 -11.37
C TYR A 67 48.57 -19.56 -11.71
N TRP A 68 47.36 -19.54 -12.28
CA TRP A 68 46.70 -20.73 -12.81
C TRP A 68 45.91 -20.43 -14.08
N ASN A 69 46.11 -21.27 -15.08
CA ASN A 69 45.31 -21.34 -16.30
C ASN A 69 44.12 -22.31 -16.14
N LYS A 70 43.10 -22.11 -16.99
CA LYS A 70 41.73 -22.65 -16.89
C LYS A 70 41.63 -24.18 -16.73
N THR A 71 42.61 -24.92 -17.24
CA THR A 71 42.68 -26.38 -17.25
C THR A 71 43.34 -27.01 -16.02
N GLY A 72 43.98 -26.21 -15.16
CA GLY A 72 44.84 -26.73 -14.08
C GLY A 72 44.12 -27.12 -12.78
N VAL A 73 42.90 -26.64 -12.52
CA VAL A 73 42.27 -26.74 -11.18
C VAL A 73 41.67 -28.13 -10.91
N GLN A 74 42.53 -29.13 -10.68
CA GLN A 74 42.10 -30.34 -9.99
C GLN A 74 41.81 -30.01 -8.52
N GLY A 75 40.62 -30.36 -8.02
CA GLY A 75 40.18 -30.02 -6.66
C GLY A 75 41.11 -30.51 -5.53
N ASN A 76 41.98 -31.48 -5.81
CA ASN A 76 43.00 -31.96 -4.88
C ASN A 76 44.09 -30.91 -4.57
N GLU A 77 44.41 -29.98 -5.48
CA GLU A 77 45.47 -28.99 -5.23
C GLU A 77 45.00 -27.86 -4.31
N LEU A 78 43.78 -27.34 -4.50
CA LEU A 78 43.15 -26.41 -3.55
C LEU A 78 42.94 -27.06 -2.17
N ARG A 79 42.55 -28.35 -2.14
CA ARG A 79 42.50 -29.15 -0.91
C ARG A 79 43.87 -29.32 -0.24
N ASN A 80 44.96 -29.35 -1.00
CA ASN A 80 46.32 -29.42 -0.43
C ASN A 80 46.81 -28.05 0.06
N MET A 81 46.53 -26.95 -0.64
CA MET A 81 46.82 -25.59 -0.15
C MET A 81 46.10 -25.31 1.18
N GLY A 82 44.87 -25.80 1.35
CA GLY A 82 44.12 -25.68 2.60
C GLY A 82 44.71 -26.43 3.82
N LYS A 83 45.71 -27.30 3.62
CA LYS A 83 46.40 -28.04 4.70
C LYS A 83 47.59 -27.27 5.28
N GLU A 84 48.17 -26.34 4.53
CA GLU A 84 49.17 -25.40 5.05
C GLU A 84 48.45 -24.40 5.97
N ASN A 85 48.40 -24.71 7.27
CA ASN A 85 47.67 -23.91 8.26
C ASN A 85 48.29 -22.51 8.51
N GLU A 86 49.33 -22.17 7.75
CA GLU A 86 50.16 -20.96 7.80
C GLU A 86 49.44 -19.68 7.36
N PHE A 87 48.39 -19.79 6.56
CA PHE A 87 47.67 -18.66 5.97
C PHE A 87 46.36 -18.34 6.72
N THR A 88 46.03 -17.05 6.80
CA THR A 88 44.80 -16.52 7.41
C THR A 88 43.64 -16.49 6.43
N HIS A 89 43.91 -16.16 5.16
CA HIS A 89 42.93 -16.07 4.09
C HIS A 89 43.59 -16.21 2.71
N ILE A 90 42.78 -16.57 1.71
CA ILE A 90 43.17 -16.71 0.31
C ILE A 90 42.19 -15.89 -0.54
N ILE A 91 42.73 -15.05 -1.41
CA ILE A 91 41.99 -14.18 -2.32
C ILE A 91 42.35 -14.54 -3.77
N ALA A 92 41.40 -14.47 -4.69
CA ALA A 92 41.63 -14.57 -6.13
C ALA A 92 41.27 -13.26 -6.85
N LYS A 93 42.01 -12.93 -7.92
CA LYS A 93 41.73 -11.83 -8.85
C LYS A 93 41.61 -12.38 -10.28
N ASP A 94 40.58 -11.99 -11.03
CA ASP A 94 40.44 -12.38 -12.44
C ASP A 94 41.42 -11.57 -13.30
N CYS A 95 42.11 -12.20 -14.26
CA CYS A 95 43.22 -11.55 -14.99
C CYS A 95 42.90 -11.01 -16.38
N GLY A 96 41.61 -10.79 -16.69
CA GLY A 96 41.21 -9.86 -17.75
C GLY A 96 41.46 -10.29 -19.19
N VAL A 97 41.65 -11.59 -19.46
CA VAL A 97 41.65 -12.19 -20.80
C VAL A 97 40.51 -13.22 -20.87
N GLU A 98 40.03 -13.52 -22.08
CA GLU A 98 38.74 -14.21 -22.34
C GLU A 98 38.61 -15.61 -21.70
N ASP A 99 39.72 -16.24 -21.34
CA ASP A 99 39.74 -17.57 -20.73
C ASP A 99 39.51 -17.63 -19.21
N GLY A 100 39.36 -16.51 -18.51
CA GLY A 100 38.96 -16.52 -17.10
C GLY A 100 40.00 -17.08 -16.13
N ALA A 101 41.28 -16.98 -16.48
CA ALA A 101 42.41 -17.27 -15.59
C ALA A 101 42.40 -16.36 -14.34
N LYS A 102 42.89 -16.88 -13.21
CA LYS A 102 42.91 -16.17 -11.91
C LYS A 102 44.31 -16.17 -11.29
N HIS A 103 44.73 -15.03 -10.75
CA HIS A 103 45.83 -14.95 -9.79
C HIS A 103 45.31 -15.25 -8.39
N PHE A 104 45.98 -16.13 -7.67
CA PHE A 104 45.69 -16.42 -6.27
C PHE A 104 46.73 -15.77 -5.36
N PHE A 105 46.26 -15.16 -4.28
CA PHE A 105 47.02 -14.40 -3.28
C PHE A 105 46.73 -14.99 -1.91
N MET A 106 47.74 -15.56 -1.27
CA MET A 106 47.64 -16.20 0.05
C MET A 106 48.33 -15.31 1.09
N SER A 107 47.64 -14.96 2.18
CA SER A 107 48.14 -14.01 3.19
C SER A 107 48.40 -14.65 4.54
N LYS A 108 49.41 -14.15 5.26
CA LYS A 108 49.60 -14.39 6.71
C LYS A 108 49.08 -13.21 7.56
N LYS A 109 48.65 -12.11 6.95
CA LYS A 109 48.13 -10.90 7.63
C LYS A 109 46.63 -11.04 7.93
N PRO A 110 46.06 -10.36 8.94
CA PRO A 110 44.62 -10.35 9.18
C PRO A 110 43.84 -9.79 7.97
N HIS A 111 42.58 -10.22 7.80
CA HIS A 111 41.67 -9.74 6.74
C HIS A 111 41.57 -8.20 6.66
N GLY A 112 41.69 -7.50 7.80
CA GLY A 112 41.69 -6.04 7.86
C GLY A 112 42.83 -5.38 7.05
N ASP A 113 43.99 -6.02 6.91
CA ASP A 113 45.10 -5.52 6.09
C ASP A 113 44.80 -5.66 4.60
N PHE A 114 44.09 -6.73 4.20
CA PHE A 114 43.57 -6.86 2.85
C PHE A 114 42.47 -5.83 2.56
N VAL A 115 41.57 -5.54 3.50
CA VAL A 115 40.61 -4.42 3.35
C VAL A 115 41.34 -3.08 3.24
N ASN A 116 42.43 -2.86 3.99
CA ASN A 116 43.26 -1.66 3.82
C ASN A 116 43.88 -1.57 2.41
N TYR A 117 44.39 -2.68 1.88
CA TYR A 117 44.91 -2.78 0.50
C TYR A 117 43.82 -2.57 -0.57
N LEU A 118 42.63 -3.14 -0.40
CA LEU A 118 41.49 -2.94 -1.30
C LEU A 118 41.13 -1.45 -1.44
N PHE A 119 41.18 -0.71 -0.32
CA PHE A 119 40.95 0.74 -0.29
C PHE A 119 42.15 1.59 -0.76
N SER A 120 43.32 1.00 -0.99
CA SER A 120 44.47 1.67 -1.64
C SER A 120 44.46 1.50 -3.16
N ARG A 121 43.55 0.67 -3.70
CA ARG A 121 43.36 0.45 -5.15
C ARG A 121 42.22 1.32 -5.69
N PRO A 122 42.29 1.79 -6.95
CA PRO A 122 41.17 2.46 -7.59
C PRO A 122 39.98 1.49 -7.72
N PRO A 123 38.72 1.97 -7.71
CA PRO A 123 37.54 1.12 -7.81
C PRO A 123 37.57 0.16 -9.01
N SER A 124 38.05 0.65 -10.17
CA SER A 124 38.24 -0.12 -11.40
C SER A 124 39.20 -1.30 -11.31
N GLU A 125 39.96 -1.46 -10.22
CA GLU A 125 40.86 -2.60 -9.95
C GLU A 125 40.30 -3.62 -8.94
N ARG A 126 39.11 -3.40 -8.35
CA ARG A 126 38.62 -4.14 -7.16
C ARG A 126 37.95 -5.49 -7.42
N PHE A 127 38.17 -6.11 -8.58
CA PHE A 127 37.61 -7.42 -8.95
C PHE A 127 38.25 -8.61 -8.19
N TYR A 128 37.95 -8.72 -6.90
CA TYR A 128 38.49 -9.73 -5.99
C TYR A 128 37.43 -10.72 -5.45
N TYR A 129 37.84 -11.97 -5.27
CA TYR A 129 37.03 -13.06 -4.73
C TYR A 129 37.71 -13.68 -3.51
N GLU A 130 36.93 -14.10 -2.53
CA GLU A 130 37.35 -14.89 -1.38
C GLU A 130 37.36 -16.39 -1.75
N VAL A 131 38.43 -17.11 -1.40
CA VAL A 131 38.59 -18.53 -1.72
C VAL A 131 38.36 -19.36 -0.46
N LEU A 132 37.27 -20.12 -0.45
CA LEU A 132 36.86 -20.95 0.69
C LEU A 132 37.74 -22.21 0.77
N ALA A 133 38.62 -22.26 1.77
CA ALA A 133 39.49 -23.41 2.03
C ALA A 133 38.72 -24.49 2.84
N PRO A 134 38.63 -25.75 2.38
CA PRO A 134 37.71 -26.75 2.95
C PRO A 134 37.74 -26.90 4.47
N HIS A 135 38.93 -26.87 5.07
CA HIS A 135 39.16 -27.13 6.49
C HIS A 135 39.40 -25.86 7.34
N LYS A 136 39.07 -24.67 6.82
CA LYS A 136 39.11 -23.40 7.60
C LYS A 136 37.70 -23.01 8.07
N PRO A 137 37.55 -22.38 9.24
CA PRO A 137 36.25 -21.87 9.71
C PRO A 137 35.63 -20.87 8.74
N VAL A 138 34.29 -20.91 8.64
CA VAL A 138 33.53 -20.14 7.65
C VAL A 138 32.21 -19.65 8.26
N LYS A 139 31.76 -18.45 7.90
CA LYS A 139 30.41 -17.97 8.23
C LYS A 139 29.35 -18.77 7.47
N LEU A 140 28.15 -18.82 8.03
CA LEU A 140 26.97 -19.24 7.26
C LEU A 140 26.67 -18.17 6.20
N TYR A 141 26.52 -18.60 4.96
CA TYR A 141 26.16 -17.74 3.84
C TYR A 141 25.23 -18.46 2.86
N PHE A 142 24.53 -17.68 2.03
CA PHE A 142 23.80 -18.13 0.85
C PHE A 142 24.13 -17.22 -0.33
N ASP A 143 24.26 -17.79 -1.52
CA ASP A 143 24.29 -17.07 -2.81
C ASP A 143 22.98 -17.37 -3.54
N LEU A 144 22.19 -16.33 -3.81
CA LEU A 144 20.87 -16.40 -4.43
C LEU A 144 20.95 -15.77 -5.81
N GLU A 145 20.56 -16.50 -6.85
CA GLU A 145 20.58 -16.03 -8.23
C GLU A 145 19.36 -16.59 -8.99
N THR A 146 18.50 -15.73 -9.54
CA THR A 146 17.55 -16.21 -10.58
C THR A 146 18.17 -16.11 -11.96
N ASP A 147 17.86 -17.10 -12.80
CA ASP A 147 18.24 -17.12 -14.22
C ASP A 147 16.97 -17.35 -15.06
N PRO A 148 16.07 -16.33 -15.15
CA PRO A 148 14.71 -16.51 -15.65
C PRO A 148 14.68 -17.05 -17.07
N GLY A 149 13.87 -18.08 -17.27
CA GLY A 149 13.64 -18.71 -18.58
C GLY A 149 12.92 -17.77 -19.56
N GLU A 150 12.92 -18.14 -20.83
CA GLU A 150 12.17 -17.39 -21.83
C GLU A 150 10.67 -17.53 -21.57
N GLY A 151 9.98 -16.40 -21.38
CA GLY A 151 8.57 -16.35 -20.99
C GLY A 151 8.28 -16.27 -19.48
N GLN A 152 9.30 -16.28 -18.61
CA GLN A 152 9.09 -16.04 -17.17
C GLN A 152 9.16 -14.55 -16.82
N GLU A 153 8.19 -14.07 -16.04
CA GLU A 153 8.21 -12.71 -15.49
C GLU A 153 9.26 -12.55 -14.39
N ARG A 154 9.66 -11.29 -14.12
CA ARG A 154 10.64 -10.97 -13.09
C ARG A 154 9.99 -11.01 -11.71
N LYS A 155 10.71 -11.55 -10.72
CA LYS A 155 10.37 -11.33 -9.32
C LYS A 155 10.54 -9.87 -8.94
N THR A 156 9.49 -9.32 -8.31
CA THR A 156 9.44 -7.96 -7.77
C THR A 156 10.35 -7.79 -6.55
N ASP A 157 10.66 -6.54 -6.18
CA ASP A 157 11.42 -6.24 -4.96
C ASP A 157 10.71 -6.75 -3.69
N LEU A 158 9.38 -6.82 -3.72
CA LEU A 158 8.55 -7.34 -2.63
C LEU A 158 8.70 -8.87 -2.50
N GLU A 159 8.64 -9.61 -3.60
CA GLU A 159 8.95 -11.05 -3.62
C GLU A 159 10.39 -11.32 -3.17
N TRP A 160 11.35 -10.51 -3.60
CA TRP A 160 12.74 -10.67 -3.17
C TRP A 160 12.93 -10.41 -1.68
N GLN A 161 12.22 -9.44 -1.10
CA GLN A 161 12.20 -9.22 0.35
C GLN A 161 11.58 -10.42 1.08
N GLY A 162 10.46 -10.95 0.57
CA GLY A 162 9.85 -12.19 1.07
C GLY A 162 10.81 -13.38 1.02
N ILE A 163 11.49 -13.61 -0.10
CA ILE A 163 12.46 -14.71 -0.28
C ILE A 163 13.67 -14.57 0.64
N LYS A 164 14.31 -13.39 0.68
CA LYS A 164 15.46 -13.11 1.57
C LYS A 164 15.10 -13.44 3.02
N ALA A 165 13.96 -12.95 3.48
CA ALA A 165 13.62 -12.95 4.88
C ALA A 165 12.89 -14.24 5.33
N ALA A 166 12.19 -14.95 4.44
CA ALA A 166 11.76 -16.33 4.67
C ALA A 166 12.97 -17.26 4.84
N LEU A 167 14.03 -17.10 4.02
CA LEU A 167 15.26 -17.88 4.14
C LEU A 167 16.01 -17.60 5.45
N ILE A 168 16.15 -16.34 5.85
CA ILE A 168 16.75 -15.97 7.15
C ILE A 168 15.93 -16.57 8.31
N THR A 169 14.59 -16.51 8.25
CA THR A 169 13.72 -17.07 9.29
C THR A 169 13.86 -18.59 9.39
N ARG A 170 13.85 -19.31 8.26
CA ARG A 170 14.12 -20.75 8.20
C ARG A 170 15.51 -21.08 8.75
N THR A 171 16.50 -20.22 8.48
CA THR A 171 17.88 -20.35 8.98
C THR A 171 17.96 -20.22 10.49
N ILE A 172 17.28 -19.22 11.06
CA ILE A 172 17.21 -19.02 12.52
C ILE A 172 16.55 -20.25 13.18
N GLN A 173 15.39 -20.70 12.66
CA GLN A 173 14.68 -21.88 13.15
C GLN A 173 15.53 -23.16 13.12
N GLU A 174 16.24 -23.44 12.02
CA GLU A 174 17.06 -24.66 11.94
C GLU A 174 18.36 -24.54 12.76
N LEU A 175 18.95 -23.35 12.92
CA LEU A 175 20.08 -23.16 13.85
C LEU A 175 19.66 -23.37 15.31
N GLU A 176 18.48 -22.89 15.70
CA GLU A 176 17.85 -23.13 17.00
C GLU A 176 17.56 -24.62 17.23
N LEU A 177 17.01 -25.30 16.21
CA LEU A 177 16.59 -26.70 16.26
C LEU A 177 17.74 -27.72 16.26
N TRP A 178 18.83 -27.45 15.54
CA TRP A 178 20.00 -28.36 15.47
C TRP A 178 21.11 -28.02 16.47
N PHE A 179 21.20 -26.76 16.94
CA PHE A 179 22.25 -26.31 17.85
C PHE A 179 21.72 -25.49 19.04
N PRO A 180 20.71 -25.97 19.80
CA PRO A 180 20.02 -25.17 20.83
C PRO A 180 20.94 -24.66 21.95
N GLU A 181 21.93 -25.45 22.38
CA GLU A 181 22.94 -25.06 23.38
C GLU A 181 23.91 -23.99 22.85
N GLN A 182 24.16 -23.97 21.55
CA GLN A 182 25.01 -22.98 20.90
C GLN A 182 24.22 -21.69 20.66
N PHE A 183 22.95 -21.83 20.24
CA PHE A 183 22.00 -20.75 20.00
C PHE A 183 21.63 -19.99 21.29
N LYS A 184 21.22 -20.68 22.37
CA LYS A 184 20.93 -20.02 23.66
C LYS A 184 22.18 -19.37 24.27
N ALA A 185 23.36 -19.98 24.12
CA ALA A 185 24.62 -19.42 24.62
C ALA A 185 25.11 -18.15 23.89
N VAL A 186 24.56 -17.80 22.73
CA VAL A 186 24.84 -16.53 22.02
C VAL A 186 23.69 -15.51 22.13
N GLY A 187 22.68 -15.80 22.96
CA GLY A 187 21.48 -14.96 23.11
C GLY A 187 20.51 -15.03 21.92
N GLY A 188 20.46 -16.17 21.23
CA GLY A 188 19.65 -16.37 20.02
C GLY A 188 20.16 -15.61 18.80
N ILE A 189 19.54 -15.83 17.64
CA ILE A 189 19.84 -15.12 16.38
C ILE A 189 18.59 -14.40 15.89
N THR A 190 18.79 -13.21 15.34
CA THR A 190 17.78 -12.26 14.85
C THR A 190 18.08 -11.87 13.40
N HIS A 191 17.13 -11.25 12.71
CA HIS A 191 17.41 -10.74 11.34
C HIS A 191 18.54 -9.70 11.34
N ASP A 192 18.61 -8.88 12.40
CA ASP A 192 19.70 -7.95 12.71
C ASP A 192 21.13 -8.56 12.76
N ASP A 193 21.30 -9.88 12.75
CA ASP A 193 22.64 -10.53 12.72
C ASP A 193 23.15 -10.82 11.30
N PHE A 194 22.32 -10.62 10.27
CA PHE A 194 22.64 -10.89 8.87
C PHE A 194 23.06 -9.62 8.11
N ILE A 195 23.98 -9.79 7.15
CA ILE A 195 24.31 -8.82 6.11
C ILE A 195 23.60 -9.25 4.82
N VAL A 196 22.99 -8.30 4.13
CA VAL A 196 22.48 -8.46 2.77
C VAL A 196 23.42 -7.74 1.80
N ILE A 197 23.88 -8.46 0.78
CA ILE A 197 24.65 -7.86 -0.33
C ILE A 197 23.85 -8.01 -1.62
N ASN A 198 23.58 -6.91 -2.32
CA ASN A 198 22.93 -6.91 -3.63
C ASN A 198 23.98 -6.91 -4.75
N ALA A 199 23.76 -7.74 -5.77
CA ALA A 199 24.65 -7.95 -6.92
C ALA A 199 23.89 -7.94 -8.27
N SER A 200 22.67 -7.40 -8.30
CA SER A 200 21.72 -7.51 -9.41
C SER A 200 22.05 -6.63 -10.63
N GLY A 201 21.72 -7.08 -11.85
CA GLY A 201 21.68 -6.26 -13.07
C GLY A 201 21.84 -6.99 -14.42
N LYS A 202 21.79 -6.23 -15.52
CA LYS A 202 21.76 -6.64 -16.96
C LYS A 202 23.01 -7.36 -17.50
N ASP A 203 22.96 -8.66 -17.72
CA ASP A 203 24.10 -9.38 -18.31
C ASP A 203 24.18 -9.16 -19.83
N LYS A 204 25.17 -8.37 -20.26
CA LYS A 204 25.42 -8.12 -21.69
C LYS A 204 25.81 -9.36 -22.49
N LYS A 205 26.35 -10.40 -21.85
CA LYS A 205 26.59 -11.70 -22.51
C LYS A 205 25.32 -12.52 -22.71
N LYS A 206 24.19 -12.13 -22.10
CA LYS A 206 22.83 -12.66 -22.32
C LYS A 206 21.87 -11.62 -22.92
N GLY A 207 22.37 -10.66 -23.71
CA GLY A 207 21.54 -9.68 -24.42
C GLY A 207 20.84 -8.68 -23.49
N ASP A 208 21.55 -8.16 -22.49
CA ASP A 208 21.04 -7.23 -21.47
C ASP A 208 19.86 -7.76 -20.61
N LYS A 209 19.60 -9.08 -20.63
CA LYS A 209 18.68 -9.74 -19.68
C LYS A 209 19.15 -9.51 -18.24
N GLU A 210 18.22 -9.08 -17.38
CA GLU A 210 18.53 -8.58 -16.04
C GLU A 210 18.50 -9.69 -14.99
N LYS A 211 19.66 -9.97 -14.40
CA LYS A 211 19.84 -11.01 -13.41
C LYS A 211 19.63 -10.44 -12.02
N SER A 212 18.74 -11.01 -11.22
CA SER A 212 18.67 -10.71 -9.79
C SER A 212 19.66 -11.59 -9.04
N SER A 213 20.46 -11.00 -8.14
CA SER A 213 21.46 -11.73 -7.37
C SER A 213 21.70 -11.07 -6.01
N TYR A 214 21.71 -11.89 -4.96
CA TYR A 214 21.88 -11.46 -3.56
C TYR A 214 22.75 -12.46 -2.79
N HIS A 215 23.71 -11.98 -2.00
CA HIS A 215 24.33 -12.79 -0.96
C HIS A 215 23.68 -12.48 0.41
N LEU A 216 23.44 -13.50 1.21
CA LEU A 216 23.05 -13.38 2.63
C LEU A 216 24.16 -13.97 3.49
N ILE A 217 24.58 -13.28 4.56
CA ILE A 217 25.73 -13.70 5.39
C ILE A 217 25.42 -13.49 6.87
N LEU A 218 25.49 -14.55 7.69
CA LEU A 218 25.43 -14.43 9.15
C LEU A 218 26.74 -13.82 9.66
N ALA A 219 26.72 -12.53 10.00
CA ALA A 219 27.94 -11.76 10.24
C ALA A 219 28.47 -11.88 11.67
N ARG A 220 27.62 -12.27 12.63
CA ARG A 220 27.89 -12.29 14.07
C ARG A 220 27.42 -13.62 14.71
N LYS A 221 27.78 -13.81 15.98
CA LYS A 221 27.38 -14.94 16.85
C LYS A 221 27.89 -16.34 16.48
N LEU A 222 27.47 -16.94 15.36
CA LEU A 222 27.81 -18.33 14.98
C LEU A 222 28.59 -18.43 13.66
N ALA A 223 29.44 -19.45 13.55
CA ALA A 223 30.16 -19.84 12.34
C ALA A 223 30.36 -21.37 12.33
N PHE A 224 30.73 -21.98 11.20
CA PHE A 224 31.07 -23.41 11.12
C PHE A 224 32.58 -23.64 11.34
N GLU A 225 32.96 -24.80 11.89
CA GLU A 225 34.36 -25.20 12.07
C GLU A 225 35.10 -25.36 10.74
N SER A 226 34.39 -25.81 9.69
CA SER A 226 34.92 -26.00 8.35
C SER A 226 33.86 -25.73 7.27
N VAL A 227 34.29 -25.54 6.02
CA VAL A 227 33.39 -25.45 4.85
C VAL A 227 32.72 -26.81 4.61
N ASP A 228 33.44 -27.91 4.86
CA ASP A 228 32.87 -29.26 4.81
C ASP A 228 31.74 -29.46 5.84
N ASP A 229 31.78 -28.79 7.00
CA ASP A 229 30.68 -28.81 7.98
C ASP A 229 29.47 -27.97 7.53
N LEU A 230 29.72 -26.76 7.01
CA LEU A 230 28.67 -25.91 6.44
C LEU A 230 27.90 -26.63 5.33
N HIS A 231 28.60 -27.22 4.35
CA HIS A 231 27.99 -27.92 3.23
C HIS A 231 27.10 -29.09 3.70
N LYS A 232 27.60 -29.98 4.57
CA LYS A 232 26.81 -31.11 5.12
C LYS A 232 25.52 -30.64 5.79
N TRP A 233 25.58 -29.55 6.57
CA TRP A 233 24.40 -29.03 7.26
C TRP A 233 23.39 -28.47 6.26
N VAL A 234 23.80 -27.63 5.31
CA VAL A 234 22.89 -27.08 4.30
C VAL A 234 22.30 -28.18 3.40
N GLU A 235 23.10 -29.16 2.97
CA GLU A 235 22.62 -30.29 2.17
C GLU A 235 21.57 -31.13 2.90
N GLU A 236 21.84 -31.53 4.15
CA GLU A 236 20.92 -32.39 4.91
C GLU A 236 19.73 -31.66 5.56
N VAL A 237 19.78 -30.34 5.72
CA VAL A 237 18.76 -29.56 6.47
C VAL A 237 17.93 -28.64 5.57
N PHE A 238 18.55 -28.07 4.52
CA PHE A 238 17.85 -27.19 3.57
C PHE A 238 17.47 -27.92 2.28
N PHE A 239 18.40 -28.64 1.64
CA PHE A 239 18.10 -29.27 0.34
C PHE A 239 17.29 -30.56 0.44
N SER A 240 17.18 -31.19 1.63
CA SER A 240 16.24 -32.30 1.86
C SER A 240 14.77 -31.86 1.90
N LYS A 241 14.50 -30.60 2.28
CA LYS A 241 13.17 -29.97 2.35
C LYS A 241 13.30 -28.45 2.18
N PRO A 242 13.29 -27.92 0.93
CA PRO A 242 13.28 -26.47 0.71
C PRO A 242 11.99 -25.83 1.27
N PRO A 243 12.00 -24.53 1.64
CA PRO A 243 10.80 -23.82 2.06
C PRO A 243 9.73 -23.79 0.96
N GLU A 244 8.44 -23.87 1.32
CA GLU A 244 7.35 -23.95 0.33
C GLU A 244 7.25 -22.74 -0.62
N MET A 245 7.69 -21.56 -0.17
CA MET A 245 7.71 -20.33 -0.99
C MET A 245 8.94 -20.22 -1.91
N MET A 246 9.79 -21.25 -1.96
CA MET A 246 11.14 -21.15 -2.54
C MET A 246 11.29 -21.98 -3.81
N ASP A 247 11.25 -21.27 -4.95
CA ASP A 247 11.55 -21.82 -6.27
C ASP A 247 12.97 -22.41 -6.31
N THR A 248 13.10 -23.63 -6.83
CA THR A 248 14.37 -24.33 -6.98
C THR A 248 15.29 -23.69 -8.01
N SER A 249 14.78 -22.79 -8.87
CA SER A 249 15.57 -22.00 -9.83
C SER A 249 16.48 -20.93 -9.19
N VAL A 250 16.27 -20.62 -7.90
CA VAL A 250 16.93 -19.49 -7.18
C VAL A 250 18.37 -19.82 -6.73
N TYR A 251 18.84 -21.07 -6.90
CA TYR A 251 20.12 -21.56 -6.38
C TYR A 251 21.06 -22.13 -7.45
N LYS A 252 22.36 -21.93 -7.25
CA LYS A 252 23.44 -22.58 -8.04
C LYS A 252 24.51 -23.21 -7.15
N THR A 253 25.42 -23.95 -7.79
CA THR A 253 26.25 -24.97 -7.14
C THR A 253 27.41 -24.45 -6.31
N TRP A 254 27.64 -25.13 -5.18
CA TRP A 254 28.64 -24.81 -4.16
C TRP A 254 30.05 -25.32 -4.56
N ASN A 255 31.08 -24.92 -3.81
CA ASN A 255 32.52 -24.99 -4.18
C ASN A 255 32.99 -23.92 -5.19
N GLN A 256 32.59 -22.66 -5.02
CA GLN A 256 33.07 -21.52 -5.81
C GLN A 256 33.76 -20.45 -4.96
N SER A 257 34.59 -19.60 -5.59
CA SER A 257 35.17 -18.42 -4.95
C SER A 257 34.11 -17.31 -4.84
N MET A 258 33.81 -16.86 -3.62
CA MET A 258 32.75 -15.88 -3.35
C MET A 258 33.19 -14.46 -3.71
N ARG A 259 32.31 -13.64 -4.29
CA ARG A 259 32.63 -12.22 -4.58
C ARG A 259 32.60 -11.40 -3.30
N LEU A 260 33.57 -10.51 -3.13
CA LEU A 260 33.61 -9.56 -2.02
C LEU A 260 32.67 -8.37 -2.23
N ALA A 261 32.23 -7.73 -1.15
CA ALA A 261 31.66 -6.38 -1.23
C ALA A 261 32.66 -5.42 -1.90
N GLU A 262 32.17 -4.43 -2.66
CA GLU A 262 32.97 -3.56 -3.55
C GLU A 262 33.72 -4.30 -4.69
N ASN A 263 33.37 -5.57 -5.02
CA ASN A 263 33.84 -6.18 -6.27
C ASN A 263 33.19 -5.48 -7.47
N ILE A 264 34.04 -4.97 -8.37
CA ILE A 264 33.69 -4.20 -9.56
C ILE A 264 34.41 -4.83 -10.75
N LYS A 265 33.68 -5.27 -11.78
CA LYS A 265 34.28 -5.91 -12.97
C LYS A 265 34.93 -4.88 -13.90
N LYS A 266 36.14 -5.21 -14.37
CA LYS A 266 36.83 -4.44 -15.43
C LYS A 266 35.93 -4.38 -16.68
N ALA A 267 35.67 -3.17 -17.16
CA ALA A 267 34.78 -2.89 -18.29
C ALA A 267 33.29 -3.31 -18.13
N ASP A 268 32.74 -3.25 -16.91
CA ASP A 268 31.27 -3.21 -16.74
C ASP A 268 30.74 -1.79 -17.07
N PRO A 269 29.94 -1.60 -18.14
CA PRO A 269 29.42 -0.30 -18.53
C PRO A 269 28.20 0.16 -17.69
N HIS A 270 27.85 -0.57 -16.64
CA HIS A 270 26.78 -0.24 -15.70
C HIS A 270 27.25 -0.17 -14.24
N GLU A 271 28.56 -0.18 -14.00
CA GLU A 271 29.18 -0.06 -12.66
C GLU A 271 28.53 -0.95 -11.58
N ARG A 272 28.45 -2.28 -11.78
CA ARG A 272 27.87 -3.15 -10.75
C ARG A 272 28.87 -3.46 -9.65
N PHE A 273 28.77 -2.66 -8.61
CA PHE A 273 29.27 -2.96 -7.27
C PHE A 273 28.49 -4.13 -6.65
N LEU A 274 29.15 -4.98 -5.88
CA LEU A 274 28.46 -5.69 -4.80
C LEU A 274 28.21 -4.72 -3.65
N VAL A 275 26.95 -4.34 -3.45
CA VAL A 275 26.51 -3.30 -2.50
C VAL A 275 26.00 -3.96 -1.23
N ILE A 276 26.53 -3.56 -0.07
CA ILE A 276 25.91 -3.89 1.22
C ILE A 276 24.59 -3.11 1.31
N GLU A 277 23.47 -3.82 1.22
CA GLU A 277 22.11 -3.28 1.25
C GLU A 277 21.64 -3.09 2.69
N ASP A 278 21.79 -4.12 3.52
CA ASP A 278 21.45 -4.12 4.95
C ASP A 278 22.66 -4.57 5.78
N PHE A 279 22.87 -3.99 6.96
CA PHE A 279 23.99 -4.32 7.84
C PHE A 279 23.60 -4.37 9.34
N PRO A 280 24.15 -5.31 10.14
CA PRO A 280 23.85 -5.46 11.57
C PRO A 280 23.99 -4.20 12.44
N GLY A 281 22.86 -3.51 12.66
CA GLY A 281 22.75 -2.27 13.44
C GLY A 281 22.79 -0.97 12.61
N ILE A 282 22.69 -1.05 11.28
CA ILE A 282 22.67 0.10 10.35
C ILE A 282 21.64 -0.18 9.25
N ASP A 283 20.60 0.66 9.12
CA ASP A 283 19.56 0.51 8.10
C ASP A 283 20.10 0.77 6.67
N ALA A 284 19.33 0.38 5.64
CA ALA A 284 19.72 0.51 4.24
C ALA A 284 19.96 1.96 3.78
N CYS A 285 19.29 2.96 4.36
CA CYS A 285 19.51 4.36 4.04
C CYS A 285 20.84 4.86 4.62
N ALA A 286 21.12 4.50 5.88
CA ALA A 286 22.41 4.78 6.53
C ALA A 286 23.57 4.01 5.88
N CYS A 287 23.38 2.74 5.48
CA CYS A 287 24.37 1.97 4.70
C CYS A 287 24.73 2.68 3.39
N LYS A 288 23.70 3.20 2.68
CA LYS A 288 23.88 3.98 1.46
C LYS A 288 24.64 5.29 1.71
N GLU A 289 24.29 6.07 2.74
CA GLU A 289 24.99 7.32 3.08
C GLU A 289 26.46 7.07 3.47
N ILE A 290 26.72 6.05 4.29
CA ILE A 290 28.07 5.66 4.72
C ILE A 290 28.94 5.28 3.52
N ARG A 291 28.42 4.46 2.59
CA ARG A 291 29.11 4.11 1.33
C ARG A 291 29.36 5.34 0.47
N GLU A 292 28.32 6.11 0.15
CA GLU A 292 28.42 7.24 -0.79
C GLU A 292 29.38 8.31 -0.27
N SER A 293 29.35 8.61 1.03
CA SER A 293 30.29 9.54 1.65
C SER A 293 31.72 8.99 1.78
N ALA A 294 31.93 7.68 1.86
CA ALA A 294 33.26 7.06 1.96
C ALA A 294 33.97 6.86 0.60
N VAL A 295 33.24 6.89 -0.53
CA VAL A 295 33.74 6.54 -1.87
C VAL A 295 34.18 7.74 -2.72
N ILE A 296 33.75 8.98 -2.39
CA ILE A 296 33.99 10.20 -3.22
C ILE A 296 35.47 10.39 -3.60
N GLN A 297 35.75 10.30 -4.91
CA GLN A 297 37.07 10.57 -5.48
C GLN A 297 37.16 11.99 -6.08
N THR A 298 37.73 12.94 -5.34
CA THR A 298 38.72 13.92 -5.85
C THR A 298 39.16 14.89 -4.72
N PRO A 299 40.46 14.97 -4.39
CA PRO A 299 40.97 15.91 -3.38
C PRO A 299 41.13 17.34 -3.93
N LYS A 300 40.05 17.97 -4.41
CA LYS A 300 40.04 19.42 -4.71
C LYS A 300 40.03 20.25 -3.41
N LYS A 301 41.17 20.24 -2.71
CA LYS A 301 41.55 21.08 -1.54
C LYS A 301 40.49 21.26 -0.43
N ARG A 302 39.60 20.30 -0.21
CA ARG A 302 38.76 20.24 1.01
C ARG A 302 39.47 19.41 2.08
N LYS A 303 39.64 19.98 3.29
CA LYS A 303 40.18 19.27 4.46
C LYS A 303 39.32 18.02 4.73
N MET A 304 39.95 16.90 5.08
CA MET A 304 39.19 15.71 5.51
C MET A 304 38.38 16.08 6.76
N THR A 305 37.07 15.87 6.72
CA THR A 305 36.19 16.12 7.86
C THR A 305 36.22 14.91 8.80
N LYS A 306 35.88 15.15 10.08
CA LYS A 306 35.74 14.08 11.08
C LYS A 306 34.77 13.00 10.58
N LYS A 307 33.57 13.41 10.13
CA LYS A 307 32.54 12.53 9.54
C LYS A 307 33.03 11.71 8.34
N PHE A 308 33.84 12.26 7.44
CA PHE A 308 34.42 11.46 6.34
C PHE A 308 35.35 10.35 6.85
N THR A 309 36.16 10.65 7.86
CA THR A 309 37.09 9.68 8.46
C THR A 309 36.34 8.61 9.26
N GLU A 310 35.27 8.99 9.96
CA GLU A 310 34.36 8.10 10.69
C GLU A 310 33.60 7.17 9.73
N ASN A 311 32.92 7.72 8.72
CA ASN A 311 32.18 6.93 7.73
C ASN A 311 33.11 6.00 6.93
N ARG A 312 34.33 6.44 6.57
CA ARG A 312 35.31 5.57 5.88
C ARG A 312 35.89 4.48 6.79
N ARG A 313 35.93 4.68 8.11
CA ARG A 313 36.27 3.62 9.08
C ARG A 313 35.13 2.61 9.20
N GLU A 314 33.89 3.08 9.30
CA GLU A 314 32.74 2.19 9.44
C GLU A 314 32.50 1.39 8.15
N PHE A 315 32.63 2.00 6.96
CA PHE A 315 32.50 1.27 5.69
C PHE A 315 33.57 0.18 5.51
N LYS A 316 34.81 0.40 5.96
CA LYS A 316 35.84 -0.65 6.03
C LYS A 316 35.44 -1.79 6.96
N LYS A 317 34.85 -1.49 8.12
CA LYS A 317 34.34 -2.48 9.07
C LYS A 317 33.16 -3.26 8.47
N MET A 318 32.24 -2.60 7.76
CA MET A 318 31.13 -3.27 7.07
C MET A 318 31.64 -4.30 6.06
N ILE A 319 32.62 -3.92 5.23
CA ILE A 319 33.26 -4.83 4.26
C ILE A 319 33.98 -5.98 4.99
N LEU A 320 34.72 -5.70 6.06
CA LEU A 320 35.39 -6.73 6.86
C LEU A 320 34.40 -7.73 7.49
N GLU A 321 33.31 -7.26 8.10
CA GLU A 321 32.26 -8.12 8.65
C GLU A 321 31.48 -8.88 7.56
N SER A 322 31.47 -8.39 6.31
CA SER A 322 30.92 -9.12 5.16
C SER A 322 31.81 -10.24 4.60
N MET A 323 33.11 -10.31 4.96
CA MET A 323 33.98 -11.40 4.53
C MET A 323 33.61 -12.72 5.23
N ILE A 324 33.47 -13.80 4.47
CA ILE A 324 32.89 -15.08 4.92
C ILE A 324 33.93 -15.93 5.66
N THR A 325 35.21 -15.84 5.28
CA THR A 325 36.33 -16.47 6.02
C THR A 325 36.83 -15.63 7.19
N TYR A 326 36.36 -14.37 7.33
CA TYR A 326 36.64 -13.57 8.52
C TYR A 326 35.73 -14.02 9.67
N VAL A 327 36.20 -15.00 10.44
CA VAL A 327 35.53 -15.55 11.63
C VAL A 327 36.26 -15.06 12.90
N PRO A 328 35.76 -14.02 13.59
CA PRO A 328 36.33 -13.55 14.85
C PRO A 328 36.35 -14.62 15.95
N ALA A 329 37.28 -14.47 16.90
CA ALA A 329 37.35 -15.35 18.08
C ALA A 329 36.11 -15.28 19.00
N THR A 330 35.26 -14.26 18.85
CA THR A 330 33.98 -14.11 19.54
C THR A 330 32.83 -14.93 18.92
N MET A 331 33.01 -15.53 17.74
CA MET A 331 32.01 -16.44 17.16
C MET A 331 32.13 -17.84 17.75
N LYS A 332 31.00 -18.40 18.22
CA LYS A 332 30.92 -19.81 18.64
C LYS A 332 30.87 -20.70 17.39
N LYS A 333 31.83 -21.61 17.27
CA LYS A 333 31.98 -22.47 16.08
C LYS A 333 31.11 -23.73 16.20
N LEU A 334 30.55 -24.17 15.07
CA LEU A 334 29.65 -25.30 14.93
C LEU A 334 30.35 -26.45 14.21
N LYS A 335 30.35 -27.64 14.81
CA LYS A 335 30.86 -28.89 14.22
C LYS A 335 29.69 -29.76 13.77
N VAL A 336 29.77 -30.37 12.59
CA VAL A 336 28.63 -31.06 11.96
C VAL A 336 28.91 -32.56 11.84
N ASP A 337 28.55 -33.29 12.89
CA ASP A 337 28.33 -34.74 12.84
C ASP A 337 26.83 -35.01 12.79
N MET A 338 26.28 -35.13 11.59
CA MET A 338 24.85 -35.38 11.39
C MET A 338 24.38 -36.72 11.97
N ARG A 339 25.26 -37.70 12.20
CA ARG A 339 24.91 -38.96 12.86
C ARG A 339 24.71 -38.76 14.35
N GLN A 340 25.58 -38.00 15.01
CA GLN A 340 25.42 -37.62 16.41
C GLN A 340 24.23 -36.67 16.61
N LEU A 341 24.08 -35.65 15.76
CA LEU A 341 22.98 -34.70 15.82
C LEU A 341 21.61 -35.38 15.64
N LYS A 342 21.46 -36.25 14.61
CA LYS A 342 20.22 -37.04 14.42
C LYS A 342 19.98 -38.01 15.58
N LYS A 343 21.02 -38.64 16.13
CA LYS A 343 20.89 -39.54 17.30
C LYS A 343 20.42 -38.77 18.53
N LYS A 344 21.04 -37.64 18.87
CA LYS A 344 20.64 -36.77 19.99
C LYS A 344 19.20 -36.31 19.81
N ARG A 345 18.87 -35.70 18.66
CA ARG A 345 17.50 -35.27 18.32
C ARG A 345 16.47 -36.40 18.38
N ALA A 346 16.83 -37.63 18.02
CA ALA A 346 15.95 -38.79 18.14
C ALA A 346 15.77 -39.27 19.60
N GLN A 347 16.78 -39.11 20.45
CA GLN A 347 16.67 -39.33 21.90
C GLN A 347 15.83 -38.23 22.55
N ASP A 348 16.07 -36.96 22.21
CA ASP A 348 15.31 -35.80 22.70
C ASP A 348 13.83 -35.91 22.30
N LEU A 349 13.55 -36.21 21.02
CA LEU A 349 12.18 -36.47 20.53
C LEU A 349 11.54 -37.70 21.18
N LYS A 350 12.33 -38.70 21.58
CA LYS A 350 11.81 -39.87 22.31
C LYS A 350 11.44 -39.48 23.75
N ILE A 351 12.32 -38.76 24.45
CA ILE A 351 12.07 -38.24 25.80
C ILE A 351 10.84 -37.35 25.81
N VAL A 352 10.75 -36.37 24.89
CA VAL A 352 9.57 -35.51 24.74
C VAL A 352 8.33 -36.34 24.45
N LYS A 353 8.36 -37.32 23.54
CA LYS A 353 7.18 -38.16 23.25
C LYS A 353 6.77 -39.07 24.40
N GLU A 354 7.70 -39.58 25.20
CA GLU A 354 7.38 -40.42 26.37
C GLU A 354 6.84 -39.55 27.52
N THR A 355 7.45 -38.38 27.75
CA THR A 355 7.00 -37.36 28.71
C THR A 355 5.60 -36.83 28.38
N VAL A 356 5.36 -36.39 27.14
CA VAL A 356 4.04 -35.94 26.64
C VAL A 356 2.97 -37.04 26.72
N LYS A 357 3.37 -38.32 26.62
CA LYS A 357 2.45 -39.47 26.69
C LYS A 357 2.15 -39.91 28.12
N GLN A 358 3.04 -39.61 29.07
CA GLN A 358 2.81 -39.80 30.51
C GLN A 358 2.03 -38.62 31.10
N ASN A 359 2.31 -37.40 30.65
CA ASN A 359 1.68 -36.17 31.10
C ASN A 359 1.51 -35.19 29.91
N PRO A 360 0.28 -34.99 29.39
CA PRO A 360 0.02 -34.13 28.22
C PRO A 360 0.44 -32.66 28.36
N ASP A 361 0.63 -32.18 29.59
CA ASP A 361 1.08 -30.81 29.89
C ASP A 361 2.58 -30.71 30.22
N ALA A 362 3.27 -31.84 30.35
CA ALA A 362 4.72 -31.88 30.52
C ALA A 362 5.45 -31.53 29.21
N LEU A 363 5.69 -30.23 29.04
CA LEU A 363 6.56 -29.58 28.04
C LEU A 363 6.51 -30.11 26.59
N PRO A 364 5.47 -29.75 25.83
CA PRO A 364 5.50 -29.78 24.36
C PRO A 364 5.95 -28.44 23.76
N THR A 365 6.39 -28.49 22.51
CA THR A 365 6.74 -27.36 21.62
C THR A 365 5.67 -26.28 21.54
N SER A 366 6.08 -25.05 21.16
CA SER A 366 5.19 -23.97 20.73
C SER A 366 4.05 -24.47 19.83
N ALA A 367 2.80 -24.17 20.20
CA ALA A 367 1.64 -24.57 19.42
C ALA A 367 1.67 -23.93 18.03
N SER A 368 1.56 -24.76 16.98
CA SER A 368 1.46 -24.28 15.60
C SER A 368 0.10 -23.63 15.34
N GLN A 369 0.00 -22.86 14.25
CA GLN A 369 -1.28 -22.34 13.78
C GLN A 369 -2.29 -23.48 13.54
N ASN A 370 -1.84 -24.65 13.08
CA ASN A 370 -2.67 -25.84 12.89
C ASN A 370 -3.20 -26.41 14.22
N ASP A 371 -2.38 -26.46 15.28
CA ASP A 371 -2.81 -26.93 16.60
C ASP A 371 -3.92 -26.05 17.19
N VAL A 372 -3.78 -24.72 17.05
CA VAL A 372 -4.77 -23.73 17.52
C VAL A 372 -6.08 -23.85 16.72
N LEU A 373 -6.00 -23.98 15.39
CA LEU A 373 -7.18 -24.17 14.53
C LEU A 373 -7.88 -25.51 14.83
N LEU A 374 -7.12 -26.59 15.03
CA LEU A 374 -7.65 -27.90 15.38
C LEU A 374 -8.27 -27.92 16.79
N HIS A 375 -7.72 -27.16 17.75
CA HIS A 375 -8.31 -26.99 19.08
C HIS A 375 -9.69 -26.30 19.01
N MET A 376 -9.81 -25.20 18.23
CA MET A 376 -11.11 -24.56 17.99
C MET A 376 -12.10 -25.50 17.29
N CYS A 377 -11.65 -26.33 16.36
CA CYS A 377 -12.49 -27.36 15.72
C CYS A 377 -13.05 -28.37 16.74
N ARG A 378 -12.22 -28.85 17.69
CA ARG A 378 -12.68 -29.76 18.76
C ARG A 378 -13.78 -29.10 19.59
N SER A 379 -13.54 -27.89 20.11
CA SER A 379 -14.54 -27.17 20.93
C SER A 379 -15.73 -26.60 20.16
N LEU A 380 -15.74 -26.66 18.82
CA LEU A 380 -16.96 -26.52 18.03
C LEU A 380 -17.78 -27.83 18.00
N VAL A 381 -17.12 -28.97 17.71
CA VAL A 381 -17.77 -30.29 17.66
C VAL A 381 -18.31 -30.71 19.04
N GLU A 382 -17.56 -30.46 20.10
CA GLU A 382 -17.96 -30.71 21.49
C GLU A 382 -19.22 -29.93 21.90
N LYS A 383 -19.45 -28.74 21.32
CA LYS A 383 -20.57 -27.87 21.68
C LYS A 383 -21.84 -28.13 20.86
N ASP A 384 -21.71 -28.37 19.55
CA ASP A 384 -22.86 -28.45 18.64
C ASP A 384 -22.59 -29.37 17.45
N LYS A 385 -22.42 -30.66 17.74
CA LYS A 385 -22.11 -31.68 16.73
C LYS A 385 -23.16 -31.77 15.62
N ASP A 386 -24.44 -31.71 15.97
CA ASP A 386 -25.56 -31.76 15.01
C ASP A 386 -25.59 -30.56 14.03
N TYR A 387 -25.04 -29.42 14.42
CA TYR A 387 -24.82 -28.30 13.50
C TYR A 387 -23.61 -28.54 12.59
N VAL A 388 -22.51 -29.09 13.13
CA VAL A 388 -21.29 -29.37 12.36
C VAL A 388 -21.50 -30.47 11.32
N ASP A 389 -22.14 -31.59 11.68
CA ASP A 389 -22.36 -32.75 10.81
C ASP A 389 -23.31 -32.47 9.62
N LYS A 390 -23.98 -31.30 9.59
CA LYS A 390 -24.78 -30.88 8.43
C LYS A 390 -23.85 -30.45 7.30
N GLN A 391 -23.90 -31.20 6.18
CA GLN A 391 -23.03 -31.04 5.01
C GLN A 391 -22.77 -29.57 4.57
N PRO A 392 -23.76 -28.64 4.52
CA PRO A 392 -23.50 -27.24 4.16
C PRO A 392 -22.60 -26.51 5.16
N ASN A 393 -22.76 -26.79 6.45
CA ASN A 393 -21.96 -26.18 7.53
C ASN A 393 -20.56 -26.80 7.59
N TRP A 394 -20.44 -28.12 7.42
CA TRP A 394 -19.16 -28.83 7.33
C TRP A 394 -18.30 -28.29 6.19
N ILE A 395 -18.88 -28.14 4.98
CA ILE A 395 -18.21 -27.52 3.82
C ILE A 395 -17.87 -26.04 4.08
N LYS A 396 -18.74 -25.29 4.77
CA LYS A 396 -18.47 -23.90 5.17
C LYS A 396 -17.26 -23.81 6.12
N ILE A 397 -17.16 -24.70 7.10
CA ILE A 397 -16.01 -24.79 8.02
C ILE A 397 -14.73 -25.17 7.26
N GLY A 398 -14.78 -26.15 6.36
CA GLY A 398 -13.61 -26.53 5.54
C GLY A 398 -13.05 -25.39 4.70
N ARG A 399 -13.94 -24.61 4.06
CA ARG A 399 -13.56 -23.39 3.32
C ARG A 399 -12.97 -22.30 4.23
N LEU A 400 -13.50 -22.13 5.44
CA LEU A 400 -12.97 -21.16 6.41
C LEU A 400 -11.60 -21.59 6.96
N LEU A 401 -11.39 -22.87 7.24
CA LEU A 401 -10.07 -23.42 7.60
C LEU A 401 -9.05 -23.21 6.48
N LYS A 402 -9.45 -23.42 5.21
CA LYS A 402 -8.62 -23.14 4.03
C LYS A 402 -8.27 -21.65 3.90
N SER A 403 -9.23 -20.75 4.12
CA SER A 403 -8.97 -19.30 4.19
C SER A 403 -7.99 -18.95 5.31
N ALA A 404 -8.11 -19.62 6.45
CA ALA A 404 -7.29 -19.40 7.63
C ALA A 404 -5.89 -20.04 7.58
N GLY A 405 -5.47 -20.55 6.41
CA GLY A 405 -4.14 -21.12 6.23
C GLY A 405 -3.90 -22.39 7.04
N ALA A 406 -4.95 -23.16 7.35
CA ALA A 406 -4.78 -24.50 7.89
C ALA A 406 -4.15 -25.43 6.85
N GLU A 407 -3.46 -26.47 7.31
CA GLU A 407 -2.97 -27.58 6.46
C GLU A 407 -4.04 -28.65 6.19
N GLU A 408 -3.80 -29.52 5.20
CA GLU A 408 -4.67 -30.63 4.81
C GLU A 408 -5.01 -31.56 5.99
N GLU A 409 -4.03 -31.81 6.86
CA GLU A 409 -4.18 -32.64 8.06
C GLU A 409 -5.21 -32.05 9.05
N VAL A 410 -5.34 -30.73 9.16
CA VAL A 410 -6.35 -30.09 10.04
C VAL A 410 -7.75 -30.37 9.53
N TRP A 411 -7.97 -30.32 8.22
CA TRP A 411 -9.25 -30.64 7.58
C TRP A 411 -9.63 -32.11 7.72
N ILE A 412 -8.67 -33.02 7.52
CA ILE A 412 -8.86 -34.46 7.71
C ILE A 412 -9.19 -34.76 9.17
N ASN A 413 -8.39 -34.26 10.12
CA ASN A 413 -8.60 -34.49 11.54
C ASN A 413 -9.93 -33.89 12.04
N PHE A 414 -10.33 -32.70 11.58
CA PHE A 414 -11.65 -32.12 11.86
C PHE A 414 -12.79 -33.00 11.32
N SER A 415 -12.71 -33.44 10.07
CA SER A 415 -13.75 -34.27 9.44
C SER A 415 -13.91 -35.62 10.13
N ASN A 416 -12.81 -36.18 10.66
CA ASN A 416 -12.80 -37.41 11.45
C ASN A 416 -13.43 -37.27 12.85
N MET A 417 -13.78 -36.07 13.31
CA MET A 417 -14.55 -35.84 14.54
C MET A 417 -16.07 -35.94 14.31
N GLY A 418 -16.52 -35.87 13.04
CA GLY A 418 -17.94 -35.97 12.67
C GLY A 418 -18.57 -37.32 12.98
N SER A 419 -19.88 -37.45 12.81
CA SER A 419 -20.59 -38.72 13.10
C SER A 419 -20.55 -39.72 11.94
N LYS A 420 -20.13 -39.29 10.76
CA LYS A 420 -19.91 -40.12 9.56
C LYS A 420 -18.70 -39.60 8.77
N PRO A 421 -17.46 -40.02 9.09
CA PRO A 421 -16.28 -39.58 8.35
C PRO A 421 -16.32 -40.06 6.90
N ASP A 422 -15.99 -39.16 5.98
CA ASP A 422 -15.78 -39.47 4.57
C ASP A 422 -14.40 -40.15 4.36
N PRO A 423 -14.21 -41.00 3.34
CA PRO A 423 -12.91 -41.60 3.04
C PRO A 423 -11.81 -40.55 2.80
N GLU A 424 -10.59 -40.82 3.26
CA GLU A 424 -9.50 -39.83 3.27
C GLU A 424 -9.17 -39.27 1.87
N GLU A 425 -9.21 -40.09 0.82
CA GLU A 425 -9.02 -39.63 -0.56
C GLU A 425 -10.05 -38.59 -0.98
N LYS A 426 -11.33 -38.79 -0.61
CA LYS A 426 -12.44 -37.86 -0.89
C LYS A 426 -12.30 -36.56 -0.09
N LEU A 427 -11.79 -36.63 1.16
CA LEU A 427 -11.46 -35.44 1.95
C LEU A 427 -10.34 -34.62 1.28
N LYS A 428 -9.34 -35.28 0.71
CA LYS A 428 -8.22 -34.65 -0.02
C LYS A 428 -8.67 -34.02 -1.35
N GLU A 429 -9.58 -34.64 -2.08
CA GLU A 429 -10.22 -34.02 -3.25
C GLU A 429 -10.99 -32.74 -2.86
N GLN A 430 -11.86 -32.82 -1.85
CA GLN A 430 -12.61 -31.65 -1.35
C GLN A 430 -11.68 -30.50 -0.93
N TRP A 431 -10.57 -30.82 -0.25
CA TRP A 431 -9.57 -29.85 0.20
C TRP A 431 -8.89 -29.09 -0.96
N ARG A 432 -8.66 -29.76 -2.09
CA ARG A 432 -8.17 -29.14 -3.34
C ARG A 432 -9.21 -28.17 -3.92
N TYR A 433 -10.48 -28.57 -3.93
CA TYR A 433 -11.58 -27.75 -4.47
C TYR A 433 -11.94 -26.52 -3.63
N PHE A 434 -11.55 -26.44 -2.35
CA PHE A 434 -11.80 -25.24 -1.53
C PHE A 434 -10.99 -24.00 -1.97
N GLY A 435 -9.92 -24.17 -2.77
CA GLY A 435 -8.99 -23.10 -3.12
C GLY A 435 -9.35 -22.22 -4.33
N THR A 436 -10.50 -22.43 -4.98
CA THR A 436 -10.83 -21.84 -6.31
C THR A 436 -11.61 -20.51 -6.26
N GLN A 437 -11.57 -19.79 -5.13
CA GLN A 437 -12.38 -18.59 -4.88
C GLN A 437 -11.49 -17.35 -4.68
N ARG A 438 -11.89 -16.20 -5.23
CA ARG A 438 -11.08 -14.95 -5.33
C ARG A 438 -10.71 -14.26 -3.99
N HIS A 439 -11.09 -14.83 -2.85
CA HIS A 439 -10.77 -14.30 -1.52
C HIS A 439 -10.31 -15.44 -0.60
N MET A 440 -8.99 -15.48 -0.35
CA MET A 440 -8.32 -16.39 0.58
C MET A 440 -7.28 -15.61 1.40
N HIS A 441 -6.70 -16.26 2.42
CA HIS A 441 -5.67 -15.72 3.32
C HIS A 441 -6.19 -14.71 4.35
N ASP A 442 -7.45 -14.85 4.76
CA ASP A 442 -7.95 -14.25 6.00
C ASP A 442 -8.19 -15.33 7.07
N PRO A 443 -7.34 -15.39 8.13
CA PRO A 443 -7.58 -16.18 9.33
C PRO A 443 -8.81 -15.74 10.11
N GLU A 444 -9.10 -14.45 10.14
CA GLU A 444 -10.04 -13.87 11.08
C GLU A 444 -11.49 -14.25 10.75
N MET A 445 -11.82 -14.52 9.49
CA MET A 445 -13.12 -15.09 9.10
C MET A 445 -13.42 -16.42 9.83
N PHE A 446 -12.43 -17.28 10.08
CA PHE A 446 -12.65 -18.49 10.87
C PHE A 446 -12.81 -18.16 12.35
N PHE A 447 -11.93 -17.36 12.94
CA PHE A 447 -12.04 -16.96 14.36
C PHE A 447 -13.38 -16.25 14.65
N ASN A 448 -13.85 -15.37 13.77
CA ASN A 448 -15.12 -14.65 13.90
C ASN A 448 -16.33 -15.60 13.76
N TYR A 449 -16.28 -16.57 12.84
CA TYR A 449 -17.28 -17.62 12.72
C TYR A 449 -17.33 -18.54 13.96
N VAL A 450 -16.18 -18.96 14.48
CA VAL A 450 -16.06 -19.70 15.75
C VAL A 450 -16.65 -18.86 16.88
N ARG A 451 -16.24 -17.58 17.02
CA ARG A 451 -16.70 -16.67 18.08
C ARG A 451 -18.23 -16.49 18.07
N LYS A 452 -18.85 -16.35 16.90
CA LYS A 452 -20.32 -16.21 16.73
C LYS A 452 -21.11 -17.44 17.21
N ARG A 453 -20.49 -18.62 17.29
CA ARG A 453 -21.17 -19.90 17.66
C ARG A 453 -20.70 -20.48 18.99
N CYS A 454 -19.40 -20.40 19.26
CA CYS A 454 -18.71 -20.90 20.45
C CYS A 454 -17.65 -19.88 20.91
N PRO A 455 -18.03 -18.80 21.63
CA PRO A 455 -17.07 -17.84 22.19
C PRO A 455 -15.98 -18.51 23.03
N SER A 456 -16.36 -19.51 23.83
CA SER A 456 -15.48 -20.31 24.67
C SER A 456 -14.44 -21.13 23.89
N ALA A 457 -14.70 -21.53 22.63
CA ALA A 457 -13.68 -22.19 21.82
C ALA A 457 -12.54 -21.24 21.44
N VAL A 458 -12.84 -19.96 21.20
CA VAL A 458 -11.81 -18.93 20.95
C VAL A 458 -11.02 -18.67 22.23
N GLU A 459 -11.69 -18.55 23.38
CA GLU A 459 -11.02 -18.30 24.66
C GLU A 459 -10.13 -19.48 25.09
N ASN A 460 -10.63 -20.72 24.95
CA ASN A 460 -9.85 -21.94 25.18
C ASN A 460 -8.63 -22.00 24.24
N ALA A 461 -8.77 -21.60 22.96
CA ALA A 461 -7.67 -21.56 22.01
C ALA A 461 -6.63 -20.47 22.32
N LYS A 462 -7.07 -19.30 22.81
CA LYS A 462 -6.17 -18.26 23.34
C LYS A 462 -5.37 -18.77 24.55
N MET A 463 -6.04 -19.40 25.52
CA MET A 463 -5.39 -20.01 26.69
C MET A 463 -4.47 -21.19 26.33
N PHE A 464 -4.85 -22.03 25.36
CA PHE A 464 -4.03 -23.13 24.85
C PHE A 464 -2.78 -22.63 24.11
N CYS A 465 -2.87 -21.50 23.41
CA CYS A 465 -1.70 -20.88 22.78
C CYS A 465 -0.73 -20.35 23.84
N ILE A 466 -1.23 -19.70 24.91
CA ILE A 466 -0.39 -19.24 26.02
C ILE A 466 0.25 -20.42 26.77
N SER A 467 -0.50 -21.48 27.09
CA SER A 467 0.01 -22.63 27.84
C SER A 467 1.11 -23.43 27.12
N ARG A 468 1.22 -23.27 25.80
CA ARG A 468 2.26 -23.89 24.95
C ARG A 468 3.36 -22.94 24.52
N MET A 469 3.28 -21.64 24.82
CA MET A 469 4.27 -20.64 24.41
C MET A 469 5.65 -20.88 25.06
N ASP A 470 6.72 -20.61 24.31
CA ASP A 470 8.09 -20.58 24.79
C ASP A 470 8.74 -19.20 24.57
N SER A 471 9.97 -19.03 25.03
CA SER A 471 10.71 -17.76 24.98
C SER A 471 11.30 -17.43 23.59
N GLY A 472 11.13 -18.29 22.59
CA GLY A 472 11.59 -18.03 21.22
C GLY A 472 10.77 -16.93 20.55
N HIS A 473 11.42 -15.99 19.84
CA HIS A 473 10.73 -14.86 19.21
C HIS A 473 9.58 -15.29 18.28
N ASN A 474 9.73 -16.42 17.58
CA ASN A 474 8.69 -16.98 16.71
C ASN A 474 7.48 -17.50 17.50
N SER A 475 7.68 -18.14 18.66
CA SER A 475 6.59 -18.58 19.55
C SER A 475 5.82 -17.39 20.12
N ILE A 476 6.54 -16.35 20.56
CA ILE A 476 5.92 -15.12 21.08
C ILE A 476 5.14 -14.40 19.97
N ALA A 477 5.66 -14.32 18.74
CA ALA A 477 4.99 -13.71 17.60
C ALA A 477 3.73 -14.47 17.16
N GLN A 478 3.78 -15.81 17.07
CA GLN A 478 2.60 -16.64 16.84
C GLN A 478 1.58 -16.52 17.99
N GLY A 479 2.05 -16.37 19.23
CA GLY A 479 1.23 -16.06 20.39
C GLY A 479 0.45 -14.75 20.22
N ILE A 480 1.15 -13.66 19.95
CA ILE A 480 0.56 -12.32 19.73
C ILE A 480 -0.42 -12.35 18.54
N LYS A 481 -0.11 -13.06 17.45
CA LYS A 481 -1.04 -13.30 16.33
C LYS A 481 -2.35 -13.97 16.78
N THR A 482 -2.26 -15.08 17.50
CA THR A 482 -3.43 -15.83 18.00
C THR A 482 -4.28 -15.00 18.98
N LEU A 483 -3.63 -14.14 19.76
CA LEU A 483 -4.28 -13.36 20.81
C LEU A 483 -4.86 -12.02 20.32
N PHE A 484 -4.30 -11.42 19.26
CA PHE A 484 -4.54 -10.01 18.92
C PHE A 484 -4.61 -9.66 17.42
N SER A 485 -4.69 -10.63 16.51
CA SER A 485 -4.84 -10.34 15.06
C SER A 485 -6.11 -9.56 14.72
N GLU A 486 -7.13 -9.58 15.58
CA GLU A 486 -8.33 -8.72 15.47
C GLU A 486 -8.08 -7.24 15.81
N LYS A 487 -6.93 -6.94 16.44
CA LYS A 487 -6.52 -5.57 16.85
C LYS A 487 -5.37 -5.00 16.04
N VAL A 488 -4.48 -5.82 15.49
CA VAL A 488 -3.25 -5.33 14.85
C VAL A 488 -2.86 -6.14 13.61
N VAL A 489 -2.51 -5.42 12.55
CA VAL A 489 -2.16 -5.94 11.22
C VAL A 489 -0.90 -5.24 10.70
N PHE A 490 -0.08 -5.97 9.95
CA PHE A 490 1.00 -5.43 9.13
C PHE A 490 0.69 -5.63 7.64
N ASP A 491 0.77 -4.57 6.84
CA ASP A 491 0.67 -4.63 5.38
C ASP A 491 1.35 -3.40 4.74
N ALA A 492 1.79 -3.50 3.49
CA ALA A 492 2.47 -2.43 2.75
C ALA A 492 3.66 -1.74 3.47
N LYS A 493 4.30 -2.43 4.42
CA LYS A 493 5.33 -1.92 5.37
C LYS A 493 4.83 -0.91 6.42
N GLN A 494 3.53 -0.85 6.66
CA GLN A 494 2.93 -0.06 7.73
C GLN A 494 2.21 -0.95 8.74
N TRP A 495 2.15 -0.48 9.99
CA TRP A 495 1.38 -1.09 11.06
C TRP A 495 0.01 -0.44 11.14
N TYR A 496 -1.02 -1.26 11.31
CA TYR A 496 -2.41 -0.83 11.44
C TYR A 496 -3.02 -1.37 12.73
N TYR A 497 -3.77 -0.53 13.42
CA TYR A 497 -4.42 -0.86 14.69
C TYR A 497 -5.93 -0.61 14.61
N LYS A 498 -6.74 -1.52 15.16
CA LYS A 498 -8.21 -1.39 15.20
C LYS A 498 -8.65 -0.67 16.47
N GLU A 499 -9.12 0.57 16.32
CA GLU A 499 -9.69 1.39 17.40
C GLU A 499 -11.21 1.51 17.19
N GLY A 500 -11.98 0.81 18.03
CA GLY A 500 -13.40 0.58 17.78
C GLY A 500 -13.60 -0.27 16.53
N ILE A 501 -14.31 0.29 15.54
CA ILE A 501 -14.46 -0.30 14.20
C ILE A 501 -13.40 0.14 13.19
N HIS A 502 -12.59 1.15 13.51
CA HIS A 502 -11.72 1.83 12.54
C HIS A 502 -10.28 1.32 12.59
N TRP A 503 -9.70 1.09 11.42
CA TRP A 503 -8.29 0.78 11.24
C TRP A 503 -7.48 2.06 11.03
N ILE A 504 -6.67 2.42 12.01
CA ILE A 504 -5.75 3.56 11.98
C ILE A 504 -4.32 3.12 11.73
N ILE A 505 -3.48 4.00 11.17
CA ILE A 505 -2.04 3.75 11.04
C ILE A 505 -1.39 3.93 12.42
N ASP A 506 -0.61 2.95 12.85
CA ASP A 506 0.18 3.00 14.09
C ASP A 506 1.60 3.52 13.81
N ASP A 507 1.70 4.81 13.50
CA ASP A 507 2.97 5.47 13.22
C ASP A 507 3.93 5.34 14.42
N ASN A 508 5.13 4.81 14.16
CA ASN A 508 6.17 4.44 15.15
C ASN A 508 5.89 3.16 15.99
N CYS A 509 4.84 2.40 15.66
CA CYS A 509 4.45 1.16 16.35
C CYS A 509 4.07 1.37 17.84
N ARG A 510 3.43 2.50 18.16
CA ARG A 510 3.10 2.86 19.54
C ARG A 510 1.97 2.00 20.09
N ARG A 511 0.87 1.83 19.36
CA ARG A 511 -0.29 1.01 19.75
C ARG A 511 0.08 -0.47 19.83
N LEU A 512 0.92 -0.96 18.92
CA LEU A 512 1.52 -2.30 19.01
C LEU A 512 2.36 -2.45 20.29
N GLY A 513 3.17 -1.45 20.63
CA GLY A 513 3.95 -1.42 21.88
C GLY A 513 3.06 -1.42 23.12
N GLU A 514 2.03 -0.57 23.15
CA GLU A 514 1.02 -0.50 24.22
C GLU A 514 0.26 -1.84 24.35
N LEU A 515 -0.09 -2.49 23.25
CA LEU A 515 -0.74 -3.81 23.22
C LEU A 515 0.19 -4.91 23.78
N ILE A 516 1.47 -4.91 23.42
CA ILE A 516 2.44 -5.87 23.95
C ILE A 516 2.68 -5.66 25.46
N MET A 517 2.82 -4.41 25.91
CA MET A 517 3.13 -4.10 27.32
C MET A 517 1.91 -4.15 28.25
N ASN A 518 0.69 -3.91 27.75
CA ASN A 518 -0.52 -3.81 28.58
C ASN A 518 -1.47 -5.00 28.40
N ASP A 519 -1.79 -5.36 27.15
CA ASP A 519 -2.74 -6.45 26.87
C ASP A 519 -2.06 -7.81 26.99
N PHE A 520 -0.98 -8.04 26.23
CA PHE A 520 -0.29 -9.34 26.23
C PHE A 520 0.32 -9.69 27.60
N HIS A 521 0.96 -8.72 28.28
CA HIS A 521 1.46 -8.93 29.65
C HIS A 521 0.36 -9.22 30.66
N ARG A 522 -0.85 -8.68 30.50
CA ARG A 522 -2.00 -8.99 31.36
C ARG A 522 -2.42 -10.45 31.19
N GLU A 523 -2.50 -10.98 29.97
CA GLU A 523 -2.87 -12.39 29.76
C GLU A 523 -1.80 -13.37 30.29
N LEU A 524 -0.52 -13.00 30.19
CA LEU A 524 0.57 -13.69 30.88
C LEU A 524 0.41 -13.61 32.40
N ASP A 525 0.11 -12.44 32.98
CA ASP A 525 -0.05 -12.27 34.42
C ASP A 525 -1.29 -12.98 34.98
N GLN A 526 -2.37 -13.12 34.20
CA GLN A 526 -3.50 -13.99 34.55
C GLN A 526 -3.04 -15.46 34.64
N THR A 527 -2.32 -15.94 33.63
CA THR A 527 -1.80 -17.32 33.60
C THR A 527 -0.79 -17.58 34.74
N ILE A 528 0.10 -16.62 35.02
CA ILE A 528 1.05 -16.65 36.14
C ILE A 528 0.32 -16.75 37.49
N LYS A 529 -0.79 -16.02 37.68
CA LYS A 529 -1.61 -16.10 38.90
C LYS A 529 -2.23 -17.49 39.06
N VAL A 530 -2.79 -18.07 38.00
CA VAL A 530 -3.38 -19.42 38.02
C VAL A 530 -2.33 -20.48 38.36
N LEU A 531 -1.12 -20.43 37.78
CA LEU A 531 -0.04 -21.37 38.11
C LEU A 531 0.45 -21.22 39.57
N LYS A 532 0.52 -19.99 40.08
CA LYS A 532 0.87 -19.73 41.48
C LYS A 532 -0.22 -20.26 42.44
N ALA A 533 -1.50 -20.09 42.11
CA ALA A 533 -2.61 -20.64 42.88
C ALA A 533 -2.55 -22.18 42.93
N LYS A 534 -2.38 -22.86 41.79
CA LYS A 534 -2.19 -24.32 41.74
C LYS A 534 -1.01 -24.80 42.61
N ASN A 535 0.11 -24.07 42.57
CA ASN A 535 1.27 -24.40 43.41
C ASN A 535 1.02 -24.17 44.92
N MET A 536 0.12 -23.25 45.30
CA MET A 536 -0.35 -23.10 46.67
C MET A 536 -1.27 -24.26 47.05
N GLU A 537 -2.30 -24.55 46.24
CA GLU A 537 -3.24 -25.66 46.45
C GLU A 537 -2.54 -27.02 46.64
N ILE A 538 -1.55 -27.35 45.80
CA ILE A 538 -0.72 -28.56 45.94
C ILE A 538 0.00 -28.58 47.30
N THR A 539 0.47 -27.43 47.80
CA THR A 539 1.18 -27.33 49.07
C THR A 539 0.24 -27.38 50.27
N ASP A 540 -0.94 -26.75 50.16
CA ASP A 540 -1.95 -26.71 51.21
C ASP A 540 -2.68 -28.06 51.37
N ASN A 541 -2.88 -28.80 50.27
CA ASN A 541 -3.46 -30.14 50.28
C ASN A 541 -2.56 -31.18 50.96
N ALA A 542 -1.24 -30.99 50.94
CA ALA A 542 -0.28 -31.89 51.60
C ALA A 542 -0.37 -31.86 53.14
N LYS A 543 -0.96 -30.82 53.74
CA LYS A 543 -1.31 -30.70 55.18
C LYS A 543 -0.25 -31.19 56.19
N GLY A 544 1.03 -30.95 55.89
CA GLY A 544 2.16 -31.28 56.79
C GLY A 544 2.72 -32.70 56.65
N GLY A 545 2.29 -33.48 55.65
CA GLY A 545 3.04 -34.63 55.16
C GLY A 545 4.02 -34.25 54.04
N ASP A 546 4.90 -35.19 53.67
CA ASP A 546 5.72 -35.06 52.46
C ASP A 546 4.83 -35.07 51.20
N LEU A 547 5.20 -34.26 50.20
CA LEU A 547 4.53 -34.20 48.90
C LEU A 547 4.68 -35.51 48.13
N SER A 548 3.65 -35.94 47.41
CA SER A 548 3.75 -37.11 46.55
C SER A 548 4.72 -36.87 45.37
N PRO A 549 5.26 -37.92 44.73
CA PRO A 549 6.08 -37.75 43.52
C PRO A 549 5.34 -37.00 42.40
N GLU A 550 4.03 -37.22 42.26
CA GLU A 550 3.18 -36.57 41.25
C GLU A 550 2.93 -35.09 41.56
N ASP A 551 2.78 -34.73 42.85
CA ASP A 551 2.71 -33.34 43.31
C ASP A 551 4.03 -32.60 43.09
N LEU A 552 5.17 -33.26 43.37
CA LEU A 552 6.51 -32.72 43.16
C LEU A 552 6.78 -32.46 41.67
N GLU A 553 6.43 -33.41 40.79
CA GLU A 553 6.53 -33.24 39.34
C GLU A 553 5.63 -32.09 38.85
N SER A 554 4.36 -32.07 39.26
CA SER A 554 3.40 -31.02 38.89
C SER A 554 3.88 -29.63 39.32
N LYS A 555 4.40 -29.50 40.54
CA LYS A 555 4.96 -28.26 41.09
C LYS A 555 6.24 -27.82 40.38
N ALA A 556 7.07 -28.77 39.93
CA ALA A 556 8.25 -28.49 39.10
C ALA A 556 7.86 -27.99 37.69
N ILE A 557 6.91 -28.63 37.02
CA ILE A 557 6.38 -28.21 35.70
C ILE A 557 5.79 -26.79 35.78
N ASN A 558 4.94 -26.53 36.78
CA ASN A 558 4.38 -25.20 37.02
C ASN A 558 5.46 -24.13 37.23
N SER A 559 6.54 -24.48 37.96
CA SER A 559 7.66 -23.56 38.21
C SER A 559 8.46 -23.25 36.94
N ALA A 560 8.79 -24.27 36.14
CA ALA A 560 9.46 -24.06 34.85
C ALA A 560 8.63 -23.21 33.86
N ARG A 561 7.29 -23.34 33.88
CA ARG A 561 6.39 -22.45 33.10
C ARG A 561 6.37 -21.02 33.64
N LEU A 562 6.41 -20.82 34.96
CA LEU A 562 6.55 -19.48 35.55
C LEU A 562 7.85 -18.79 35.12
N ASP A 563 8.98 -19.51 35.13
CA ASP A 563 10.26 -18.99 34.66
C ASP A 563 10.23 -18.65 33.16
N THR A 564 9.59 -19.51 32.34
CA THR A 564 9.39 -19.25 30.90
C THR A 564 8.60 -17.96 30.67
N TYR A 565 7.50 -17.73 31.40
CA TYR A 565 6.73 -16.48 31.27
C TYR A 565 7.48 -15.25 31.77
N ASN A 566 8.33 -15.38 32.79
CA ASN A 566 9.22 -14.31 33.23
C ASN A 566 10.27 -13.97 32.15
N GLU A 567 10.85 -14.96 31.46
CA GLU A 567 11.76 -14.79 30.32
C GLU A 567 11.04 -14.08 29.14
N ILE A 568 9.82 -14.52 28.79
CA ILE A 568 8.97 -13.86 27.78
C ILE A 568 8.67 -12.39 28.13
N LYS A 569 8.30 -12.10 29.40
CA LYS A 569 8.06 -10.72 29.85
C LYS A 569 9.33 -9.87 29.77
N SER A 570 10.50 -10.42 30.07
CA SER A 570 11.80 -9.75 29.90
C SER A 570 12.13 -9.45 28.43
N ILE A 571 11.84 -10.37 27.50
CA ILE A 571 12.03 -10.15 26.05
C ILE A 571 11.10 -9.05 25.54
N THR A 572 9.88 -8.96 26.07
CA THR A 572 8.80 -8.10 25.54
C THR A 572 8.59 -6.77 26.28
N GLN A 573 9.32 -6.52 27.38
CA GLN A 573 9.18 -5.32 28.25
C GLN A 573 9.34 -3.96 27.55
N ALA A 574 9.88 -3.93 26.33
CA ALA A 574 10.09 -2.73 25.52
C ALA A 574 9.04 -2.55 24.39
N GLY A 575 7.92 -3.28 24.42
CA GLY A 575 6.88 -3.21 23.39
C GLY A 575 7.30 -3.79 22.03
N ARG A 576 8.25 -4.73 22.02
CA ARG A 576 8.84 -5.39 20.84
C ARG A 576 9.54 -6.70 21.26
N LEU A 577 10.00 -7.51 20.32
CA LEU A 577 10.72 -8.76 20.61
C LEU A 577 12.23 -8.49 20.79
N GLY A 578 12.60 -7.97 21.96
CA GLY A 578 13.97 -7.58 22.29
C GLY A 578 14.46 -6.36 21.50
N LYS A 579 14.94 -6.60 20.27
CA LYS A 579 15.25 -5.59 19.25
C LYS A 579 14.53 -5.85 17.92
N ASP A 580 14.23 -7.10 17.63
CA ASP A 580 13.68 -7.54 16.35
C ASP A 580 12.17 -7.25 16.27
N ARG A 581 11.70 -6.85 15.09
CA ARG A 581 10.27 -6.71 14.76
C ARG A 581 9.84 -7.66 13.66
N TYR A 582 10.77 -8.22 12.89
CA TYR A 582 10.46 -9.02 11.70
C TYR A 582 9.56 -10.24 12.00
N PRO A 583 9.71 -10.99 13.11
CA PRO A 583 8.76 -12.05 13.44
C PRO A 583 7.32 -11.52 13.61
N LEU A 584 7.13 -10.35 14.24
CA LEU A 584 5.80 -9.73 14.33
C LEU A 584 5.31 -9.34 12.93
N GLU A 585 6.16 -8.73 12.10
CA GLU A 585 5.83 -8.33 10.72
C GLU A 585 5.37 -9.51 9.87
N VAL A 586 5.98 -10.70 10.01
CA VAL A 586 5.54 -11.93 9.32
C VAL A 586 4.27 -12.51 9.92
N TYR A 587 4.22 -12.71 11.23
CA TYR A 587 3.09 -13.41 11.85
C TYR A 587 1.81 -12.55 11.80
N LEU A 588 1.91 -11.21 11.77
CA LEU A 588 0.79 -10.28 11.64
C LEU A 588 0.59 -9.74 10.20
N ALA A 589 1.32 -10.28 9.21
CA ALA A 589 1.15 -9.92 7.79
C ALA A 589 -0.27 -10.26 7.28
N ARG A 590 -0.94 -9.31 6.65
CA ARG A 590 -2.23 -9.51 5.95
C ARG A 590 -2.18 -8.85 4.56
N PRO A 591 -1.50 -9.48 3.57
CA PRO A 591 -1.26 -8.86 2.26
C PRO A 591 -2.55 -8.38 1.57
N GLY A 592 -2.53 -7.14 1.08
CA GLY A 592 -3.70 -6.54 0.40
C GLY A 592 -4.77 -6.00 1.35
N PHE A 593 -4.53 -5.96 2.66
CA PHE A 593 -5.36 -5.24 3.63
C PHE A 593 -5.52 -3.76 3.23
N VAL A 594 -4.44 -3.08 2.84
CA VAL A 594 -4.42 -1.65 2.44
C VAL A 594 -5.17 -1.37 1.13
N GLU A 595 -5.37 -2.40 0.31
CA GLU A 595 -6.19 -2.35 -0.90
C GLU A 595 -7.69 -2.56 -0.63
N ASN A 596 -8.04 -3.15 0.52
CA ASN A 596 -9.42 -3.41 0.93
C ASN A 596 -9.99 -2.34 1.87
N LEU A 597 -9.14 -1.55 2.55
CA LEU A 597 -9.55 -0.36 3.31
C LEU A 597 -10.46 0.58 2.49
N ASP A 598 -11.66 0.80 3.03
CA ASP A 598 -12.76 1.63 2.53
C ASP A 598 -13.23 1.31 1.09
N LYS A 599 -12.87 0.14 0.57
CA LYS A 599 -13.20 -0.33 -0.78
C LYS A 599 -14.70 -0.52 -1.03
N ARG A 600 -15.47 -0.84 0.02
CA ARG A 600 -16.93 -1.03 -0.08
C ARG A 600 -17.67 0.31 -0.05
N THR A 601 -17.81 0.89 -1.23
CA THR A 601 -18.43 2.21 -1.49
C THR A 601 -19.81 2.43 -0.86
N THR A 602 -20.57 1.37 -0.58
CA THR A 602 -21.96 1.45 -0.08
C THR A 602 -22.10 1.27 1.43
N ILE A 603 -21.01 1.27 2.19
CA ILE A 603 -21.04 1.33 3.66
C ILE A 603 -20.77 2.74 4.12
N ILE A 604 -21.50 3.24 5.10
CA ILE A 604 -21.17 4.48 5.82
C ILE A 604 -20.94 4.17 7.29
N ALA A 605 -19.81 4.63 7.83
CA ALA A 605 -19.37 4.32 9.19
C ALA A 605 -19.49 5.51 10.14
N PHE A 606 -19.68 5.17 11.42
CA PHE A 606 -19.85 6.06 12.57
C PHE A 606 -19.04 5.48 13.73
N ASP A 607 -18.72 6.30 14.72
CA ASP A 607 -17.78 5.91 15.80
C ASP A 607 -18.29 4.74 16.67
N ASN A 608 -19.59 4.39 16.55
CA ASN A 608 -20.29 3.30 17.23
C ASN A 608 -20.86 2.21 16.29
N GLY A 609 -20.44 2.14 15.03
CA GLY A 609 -20.85 1.08 14.10
C GLY A 609 -20.99 1.53 12.64
N ILE A 610 -21.45 0.63 11.77
CA ILE A 610 -21.61 0.91 10.33
C ILE A 610 -23.04 0.68 9.84
N ILE A 611 -23.37 1.25 8.68
CA ILE A 611 -24.62 1.07 7.96
C ILE A 611 -24.34 0.64 6.52
N ASP A 612 -24.88 -0.51 6.09
CA ASP A 612 -24.92 -0.93 4.69
C ASP A 612 -26.10 -0.30 3.95
N LEU A 613 -25.81 0.56 2.98
CA LEU A 613 -26.79 1.26 2.17
C LEU A 613 -27.48 0.38 1.12
N GLN A 614 -26.98 -0.84 0.85
CA GLN A 614 -27.61 -1.76 -0.12
C GLN A 614 -28.77 -2.59 0.43
N GLY A 615 -28.93 -2.67 1.76
CA GLY A 615 -29.90 -3.57 2.39
C GLY A 615 -29.53 -5.06 2.26
N LYS A 616 -30.30 -5.93 2.92
CA LYS A 616 -30.02 -7.38 2.97
C LYS A 616 -30.41 -8.07 1.66
N PRO A 617 -29.73 -9.16 1.26
CA PRO A 617 -30.23 -10.08 0.24
C PRO A 617 -31.64 -10.56 0.58
N VAL A 618 -32.55 -10.50 -0.39
CA VAL A 618 -33.83 -11.23 -0.31
C VAL A 618 -33.51 -12.70 -0.50
N VAL A 619 -34.04 -13.56 0.38
CA VAL A 619 -33.89 -15.02 0.27
C VAL A 619 -35.20 -15.72 -0.09
N ASP A 620 -35.11 -16.87 -0.72
CA ASP A 620 -36.23 -17.77 -0.97
C ASP A 620 -36.61 -18.59 0.28
N LYS A 621 -37.56 -19.52 0.13
CA LYS A 621 -38.06 -20.36 1.23
C LYS A 621 -37.02 -21.35 1.76
N ASP A 622 -36.02 -21.66 0.97
CA ASP A 622 -34.95 -22.61 1.27
C ASP A 622 -33.67 -21.89 1.76
N GLY A 623 -33.70 -20.56 1.80
CA GLY A 623 -32.63 -19.69 2.30
C GLY A 623 -31.62 -19.22 1.25
N ASN A 624 -31.85 -19.49 -0.04
CA ASN A 624 -30.95 -19.06 -1.11
C ASN A 624 -31.26 -17.61 -1.53
N PRO A 625 -30.27 -16.82 -1.98
CA PRO A 625 -30.51 -15.48 -2.50
C PRO A 625 -31.44 -15.51 -3.73
N VAL A 626 -32.45 -14.63 -3.75
CA VAL A 626 -33.28 -14.40 -4.95
C VAL A 626 -32.45 -13.63 -5.96
N ILE A 627 -32.35 -14.16 -7.18
CA ILE A 627 -31.52 -13.60 -8.25
C ILE A 627 -32.41 -13.10 -9.40
N ASP A 628 -32.36 -11.80 -9.64
CA ASP A 628 -33.01 -11.15 -10.78
C ASP A 628 -32.10 -11.16 -12.02
N THR A 629 -32.72 -11.20 -13.19
CA THR A 629 -32.02 -10.86 -14.46
C THR A 629 -31.89 -9.35 -14.56
N VAL A 630 -30.71 -8.87 -14.96
CA VAL A 630 -30.49 -7.45 -15.23
C VAL A 630 -30.94 -7.15 -16.66
N TYR A 631 -31.84 -6.19 -16.80
CA TYR A 631 -32.33 -5.72 -18.10
C TYR A 631 -31.62 -4.41 -18.51
N ASP A 632 -31.60 -4.10 -19.79
CA ASP A 632 -31.16 -2.81 -20.34
C ASP A 632 -32.31 -1.79 -20.44
N TYR A 633 -32.06 -0.68 -21.14
CA TYR A 633 -33.04 0.40 -21.30
C TYR A 633 -34.20 0.05 -22.24
N ASP A 634 -34.00 -0.93 -23.13
CA ASP A 634 -34.97 -1.38 -24.12
C ASP A 634 -35.76 -2.61 -23.63
N GLY A 635 -35.55 -2.99 -22.35
CA GLY A 635 -36.22 -4.12 -21.70
C GLY A 635 -35.67 -5.49 -22.09
N GLN A 636 -34.52 -5.56 -22.77
CA GLN A 636 -33.88 -6.83 -23.11
C GLN A 636 -32.99 -7.30 -21.95
N PRO A 637 -32.86 -8.62 -21.72
CA PRO A 637 -31.98 -9.14 -20.69
C PRO A 637 -30.52 -8.94 -21.10
N ARG A 638 -29.76 -8.16 -20.32
CA ARG A 638 -28.33 -7.96 -20.58
C ARG A 638 -27.59 -9.29 -20.58
N ILE A 639 -26.64 -9.42 -21.48
CA ILE A 639 -25.80 -10.61 -21.64
C ILE A 639 -24.32 -10.26 -21.45
N ASP A 640 -23.55 -11.21 -20.91
CA ASP A 640 -22.10 -11.11 -20.79
C ASP A 640 -21.38 -11.45 -22.11
N GLU A 641 -20.04 -11.37 -22.10
CA GLU A 641 -19.18 -11.69 -23.25
C GLU A 641 -19.29 -13.15 -23.74
N ASN A 642 -19.90 -14.04 -22.93
CA ASN A 642 -20.13 -15.44 -23.23
C ASN A 642 -21.62 -15.73 -23.55
N GLY A 643 -22.46 -14.69 -23.66
CA GLY A 643 -23.90 -14.78 -23.95
C GLY A 643 -24.79 -15.14 -22.75
N ASN A 644 -24.25 -15.23 -21.52
CA ASN A 644 -25.06 -15.53 -20.34
C ASN A 644 -25.82 -14.29 -19.87
N LYS A 645 -27.09 -14.46 -19.48
CA LYS A 645 -27.89 -13.39 -18.88
C LYS A 645 -27.24 -12.89 -17.59
N ILE A 646 -26.90 -11.60 -17.55
CA ILE A 646 -26.35 -10.93 -16.36
C ILE A 646 -27.37 -11.01 -15.24
N LYS A 647 -26.91 -11.45 -14.08
CA LYS A 647 -27.71 -11.76 -12.90
C LYS A 647 -27.29 -10.90 -11.73
N LYS A 648 -28.25 -10.48 -10.89
CA LYS A 648 -27.99 -9.71 -9.67
C LYS A 648 -28.86 -10.22 -8.52
N VAL A 649 -28.28 -10.36 -7.34
CA VAL A 649 -29.02 -10.65 -6.11
C VAL A 649 -29.99 -9.50 -5.79
N ARG A 650 -31.27 -9.83 -5.63
CA ARG A 650 -32.32 -8.92 -5.16
C ARG A 650 -32.04 -8.55 -3.72
N ARG A 651 -32.22 -7.29 -3.35
CA ARG A 651 -32.04 -6.79 -1.98
C ARG A 651 -33.28 -6.04 -1.50
N GLU A 652 -33.52 -6.11 -0.20
CA GLU A 652 -34.51 -5.30 0.49
C GLU A 652 -34.06 -3.84 0.55
N VAL A 653 -35.00 -2.91 0.78
CA VAL A 653 -34.63 -1.53 1.16
C VAL A 653 -33.86 -1.59 2.48
N SER A 654 -32.72 -0.89 2.58
CA SER A 654 -31.94 -0.88 3.82
C SER A 654 -32.77 -0.34 4.99
N ASP A 655 -32.68 -1.03 6.12
CA ASP A 655 -33.29 -0.62 7.39
C ASP A 655 -32.56 0.59 8.01
N PHE A 656 -31.36 0.91 7.53
CA PHE A 656 -30.44 1.90 8.12
C PHE A 656 -30.21 1.71 9.62
N GLU A 657 -30.31 0.46 10.09
CA GLU A 657 -29.99 0.10 11.46
C GLU A 657 -28.47 -0.15 11.58
N LEU A 658 -27.91 0.43 12.64
CA LEU A 658 -26.49 0.42 12.94
C LEU A 658 -26.06 -0.97 13.44
N ARG A 659 -24.91 -1.45 12.96
CA ARG A 659 -24.38 -2.78 13.29
C ARG A 659 -22.86 -2.77 13.37
N GLU A 660 -22.30 -3.75 14.08
CA GLU A 660 -20.87 -4.02 14.02
C GLU A 660 -20.50 -4.63 12.66
N PRO A 661 -19.28 -4.43 12.14
CA PRO A 661 -18.80 -5.01 10.89
C PRO A 661 -19.11 -6.51 10.77
N GLU A 662 -18.79 -7.29 11.81
CA GLU A 662 -18.89 -8.75 11.84
C GLU A 662 -20.35 -9.28 11.91
N GLN A 663 -21.34 -8.37 11.97
CA GLN A 663 -22.76 -8.69 11.88
C GLN A 663 -23.31 -8.65 10.44
N TYR A 664 -22.58 -8.06 9.48
CA TYR A 664 -22.96 -8.08 8.06
C TYR A 664 -22.51 -9.38 7.39
N GLU A 665 -23.32 -9.86 6.45
CA GLU A 665 -23.04 -11.10 5.70
C GLU A 665 -23.04 -10.84 4.19
N ASP A 666 -22.20 -11.58 3.46
CA ASP A 666 -22.09 -11.51 2.01
C ASP A 666 -23.34 -12.06 1.32
N GLU A 667 -23.35 -12.02 -0.02
CA GLU A 667 -24.38 -12.65 -0.85
C GLU A 667 -24.50 -14.18 -0.71
N ASN A 668 -23.67 -14.82 0.12
CA ASN A 668 -23.68 -16.25 0.44
C ASN A 668 -23.91 -16.52 1.95
N GLY A 669 -24.33 -15.53 2.74
CA GLY A 669 -24.54 -15.66 4.18
C GLY A 669 -23.25 -15.93 4.98
N LYS A 670 -22.09 -15.46 4.53
CA LYS A 670 -20.82 -15.47 5.28
C LYS A 670 -20.60 -14.12 5.97
N PRO A 671 -20.29 -14.06 7.27
CA PRO A 671 -19.85 -12.83 7.90
C PRO A 671 -18.70 -12.18 7.13
N GLN A 672 -18.85 -10.91 6.74
CA GLN A 672 -17.76 -10.13 6.17
C GLN A 672 -17.12 -9.29 7.28
N MET A 673 -15.79 -9.27 7.31
CA MET A 673 -15.07 -8.26 8.07
C MET A 673 -14.92 -7.03 7.17
N GLU A 674 -15.48 -5.90 7.56
CA GLU A 674 -15.40 -4.67 6.78
C GLU A 674 -14.15 -3.89 7.16
N PHE A 675 -13.33 -3.59 6.14
CA PHE A 675 -12.08 -2.86 6.29
C PHE A 675 -12.36 -1.36 6.23
N VAL A 676 -12.60 -0.73 7.38
CA VAL A 676 -12.96 0.70 7.46
C VAL A 676 -11.81 1.50 8.08
N SER A 677 -11.36 2.59 7.43
CA SER A 677 -10.50 3.61 8.05
C SER A 677 -11.16 4.98 8.17
N LYS A 678 -12.30 5.20 7.50
CA LYS A 678 -13.03 6.46 7.46
C LYS A 678 -14.28 6.43 8.35
N SER A 679 -14.55 7.51 9.09
CA SER A 679 -15.78 7.72 9.87
C SER A 679 -16.53 8.98 9.44
N CYS A 680 -17.79 9.09 9.81
CA CYS A 680 -18.48 10.38 9.90
C CYS A 680 -18.00 11.24 11.10
N GLY A 681 -17.29 10.66 12.08
CA GLY A 681 -16.76 11.38 13.26
C GLY A 681 -17.84 11.78 14.27
N TYR A 682 -18.82 10.90 14.48
CA TYR A 682 -19.81 10.95 15.56
C TYR A 682 -20.59 9.64 15.66
N ASN A 683 -21.21 9.40 16.83
CA ASN A 683 -22.15 8.30 17.04
C ASN A 683 -23.47 8.51 16.28
N TYR A 684 -23.97 7.45 15.64
CA TYR A 684 -25.30 7.40 15.04
C TYR A 684 -26.33 6.79 15.99
N ILE A 685 -27.58 7.28 15.92
CA ILE A 685 -28.77 6.73 16.59
C ILE A 685 -29.90 6.79 15.56
N SER A 686 -30.53 5.66 15.22
CA SER A 686 -31.50 5.60 14.12
C SER A 686 -32.72 6.51 14.34
N LYS A 687 -33.35 6.94 13.25
CA LYS A 687 -34.51 7.84 13.28
C LYS A 687 -35.72 7.22 14.01
N SER A 688 -35.81 5.89 14.01
CA SER A 688 -36.69 5.08 14.85
C SER A 688 -36.42 5.36 16.33
N ASP A 689 -35.18 5.10 16.75
CA ASP A 689 -34.77 5.09 18.16
C ASP A 689 -34.69 6.47 18.79
N ILE A 690 -34.26 7.48 18.03
CA ILE A 690 -34.26 8.87 18.50
C ILE A 690 -35.69 9.38 18.73
N MET A 691 -36.70 8.84 18.05
CA MET A 691 -38.11 9.27 18.18
C MET A 691 -38.92 8.43 19.17
N ASP A 692 -38.51 7.19 19.47
CA ASP A 692 -39.17 6.31 20.44
C ASP A 692 -39.11 6.90 21.87
N GLU A 693 -40.29 7.02 22.48
CA GLU A 693 -40.45 7.57 23.84
C GLU A 693 -39.80 6.72 24.93
N LYS A 694 -39.63 5.42 24.68
CA LYS A 694 -39.05 4.45 25.63
C LYS A 694 -37.53 4.41 25.54
N LYS A 695 -36.96 4.71 24.37
CA LYS A 695 -35.50 4.72 24.14
C LYS A 695 -34.89 6.10 24.39
N THR A 696 -35.59 7.17 23.98
CA THR A 696 -35.04 8.53 23.97
C THR A 696 -35.85 9.51 24.81
N ASN A 697 -35.16 10.19 25.73
CA ASN A 697 -35.78 11.17 26.63
C ASN A 697 -36.37 12.38 25.86
N ILE A 698 -37.36 13.04 26.48
CA ILE A 698 -38.14 14.10 25.83
C ILE A 698 -37.29 15.32 25.42
N ALA A 699 -36.23 15.64 26.18
CA ALA A 699 -35.36 16.78 25.88
C ALA A 699 -34.50 16.54 24.63
N ALA A 700 -33.96 15.31 24.47
CA ALA A 700 -33.25 14.89 23.26
C ALA A 700 -34.18 14.86 22.03
N ARG A 701 -35.44 14.40 22.20
CA ARG A 701 -36.46 14.44 21.14
C ARG A 701 -36.82 15.85 20.71
N GLN A 702 -37.09 16.75 21.66
CA GLN A 702 -37.35 18.16 21.39
C GLN A 702 -36.14 18.87 20.77
N ALA A 703 -34.93 18.53 21.20
CA ALA A 703 -33.70 19.01 20.57
C ALA A 703 -33.64 18.56 19.11
N TYR A 704 -33.70 17.25 18.83
CA TYR A 704 -33.63 16.70 17.47
C TYR A 704 -34.63 17.40 16.51
N VAL A 705 -35.89 17.57 16.92
CA VAL A 705 -36.92 18.27 16.13
C VAL A 705 -36.57 19.75 15.92
N ARG A 706 -36.03 20.44 16.92
CA ARG A 706 -35.55 21.83 16.82
C ARG A 706 -34.35 21.96 15.87
N HIS A 707 -33.36 21.07 15.96
CA HIS A 707 -32.18 21.08 15.08
C HIS A 707 -32.58 20.74 13.62
N LEU A 708 -33.51 19.79 13.42
CA LEU A 708 -34.11 19.52 12.10
C LEU A 708 -34.85 20.75 11.53
N LYS A 709 -35.62 21.48 12.37
CA LYS A 709 -36.30 22.72 11.95
C LYS A 709 -35.29 23.80 11.56
N ASN A 710 -34.21 23.96 12.34
CA ASN A 710 -33.16 24.94 12.08
C ASN A 710 -32.39 24.62 10.79
N TRP A 711 -32.05 23.35 10.54
CA TRP A 711 -31.44 22.91 9.28
C TRP A 711 -32.32 23.23 8.07
N ASN A 712 -33.62 22.91 8.11
CA ASN A 712 -34.52 23.20 7.00
C ASN A 712 -34.78 24.71 6.81
N LYS A 713 -34.68 25.53 7.89
CA LYS A 713 -34.66 27.00 7.79
C LYS A 713 -33.41 27.48 7.07
N TYR A 714 -32.23 27.04 7.51
CA TYR A 714 -30.95 27.39 6.90
C TYR A 714 -30.86 26.97 5.42
N LEU A 715 -31.36 25.79 5.06
CA LEU A 715 -31.47 25.39 3.65
C LEU A 715 -32.32 26.35 2.80
N LYS A 716 -33.38 26.93 3.37
CA LYS A 716 -34.23 27.93 2.69
C LYS A 716 -33.54 29.30 2.60
N GLU A 717 -32.69 29.63 3.56
CA GLU A 717 -31.91 30.88 3.56
C GLU A 717 -30.73 30.83 2.58
N VAL A 718 -30.18 29.65 2.29
CA VAL A 718 -29.12 29.48 1.27
C VAL A 718 -29.70 29.27 -0.14
N PHE A 719 -30.79 28.49 -0.25
CA PHE A 719 -31.46 28.16 -1.51
C PHE A 719 -32.96 28.52 -1.38
N PRO A 720 -33.38 29.71 -1.83
CA PRO A 720 -34.76 30.19 -1.68
C PRO A 720 -35.80 29.36 -2.46
N GLU A 721 -35.40 28.77 -3.58
CA GLU A 721 -36.26 27.97 -4.46
C GLU A 721 -36.39 26.50 -4.01
N ASP A 722 -37.61 25.97 -4.08
CA ASP A 722 -37.89 24.58 -3.71
C ASP A 722 -37.22 23.56 -4.65
N GLU A 723 -37.18 23.85 -5.96
CA GLU A 723 -36.50 23.01 -6.96
C GLU A 723 -35.00 22.83 -6.62
N GLU A 724 -34.36 23.90 -6.15
CA GLU A 724 -32.93 23.92 -5.79
C GLU A 724 -32.65 23.16 -4.50
N ARG A 725 -33.45 23.37 -3.44
CA ARG A 725 -33.32 22.64 -2.19
C ARG A 725 -33.45 21.14 -2.38
N GLU A 726 -34.41 20.69 -3.19
CA GLU A 726 -34.55 19.28 -3.48
C GLU A 726 -33.36 18.75 -4.29
N ALA A 727 -32.91 19.45 -5.34
CA ALA A 727 -31.73 19.06 -6.10
C ALA A 727 -30.47 18.92 -5.23
N VAL A 728 -30.21 19.88 -4.33
CA VAL A 728 -29.07 19.83 -3.40
C VAL A 728 -29.19 18.68 -2.40
N LYS A 729 -30.38 18.39 -1.86
CA LYS A 729 -30.59 17.22 -0.98
C LYS A 729 -30.37 15.90 -1.70
N TYR A 730 -30.87 15.75 -2.94
CA TYR A 730 -30.63 14.55 -3.74
C TYR A 730 -29.15 14.37 -4.07
N PHE A 731 -28.44 15.45 -4.43
CA PHE A 731 -26.99 15.43 -4.60
C PHE A 731 -26.26 14.95 -3.33
N LEU A 732 -26.52 15.58 -2.17
CA LEU A 732 -25.92 15.20 -0.90
C LEU A 732 -26.28 13.76 -0.48
N ALA A 733 -27.47 13.27 -0.86
CA ALA A 733 -27.82 11.87 -0.68
C ALA A 733 -26.98 10.95 -1.56
N THR A 734 -26.68 11.31 -2.82
CA THR A 734 -25.73 10.51 -3.63
C THR A 734 -24.30 10.52 -3.05
N CYS A 735 -23.91 11.53 -2.28
CA CYS A 735 -22.63 11.54 -1.55
C CYS A 735 -22.55 10.52 -0.40
N LEU A 736 -23.67 9.90 0.02
CA LEU A 736 -23.65 8.83 1.04
C LEU A 736 -22.91 7.58 0.57
N ASP A 737 -22.94 7.27 -0.74
CA ASP A 737 -22.13 6.22 -1.33
C ASP A 737 -20.94 6.78 -2.14
N GLY A 738 -19.90 5.96 -2.27
CA GLY A 738 -18.72 6.22 -3.09
C GLY A 738 -18.91 5.96 -4.59
N SER A 739 -20.15 5.93 -5.11
CA SER A 739 -20.40 5.67 -6.52
C SER A 739 -20.35 6.96 -7.35
N ILE A 740 -19.69 6.89 -8.51
CA ILE A 740 -19.48 8.04 -9.42
C ILE A 740 -20.11 7.84 -10.80
N ASN A 741 -21.04 6.87 -10.91
CA ASN A 741 -21.67 6.39 -12.15
C ASN A 741 -22.32 7.47 -13.06
N ASN A 742 -22.58 8.67 -12.53
CA ASN A 742 -23.15 9.79 -13.30
C ASN A 742 -22.08 10.62 -14.03
N GLU A 743 -20.79 10.41 -13.73
CA GLU A 743 -19.64 11.19 -14.22
C GLU A 743 -19.58 12.68 -13.78
N GLU A 744 -20.36 13.09 -12.78
CA GLU A 744 -20.64 14.51 -12.49
C GLU A 744 -19.52 15.27 -11.74
N ILE A 745 -19.32 16.54 -12.10
CA ILE A 745 -18.55 17.55 -11.37
C ILE A 745 -19.46 18.73 -11.01
N TYR A 746 -19.44 19.12 -9.73
CA TYR A 746 -20.37 20.08 -9.17
C TYR A 746 -19.70 21.44 -8.96
N ILE A 747 -20.32 22.52 -9.45
CA ILE A 747 -19.79 23.89 -9.38
C ILE A 747 -20.69 24.71 -8.46
N TRP A 748 -20.17 25.14 -7.32
CA TRP A 748 -20.85 26.01 -6.36
C TRP A 748 -20.44 27.46 -6.63
N THR A 749 -21.29 28.22 -7.32
CA THR A 749 -20.99 29.60 -7.73
C THR A 749 -22.07 30.60 -7.31
N GLY A 750 -21.73 31.89 -7.33
CA GLY A 750 -22.63 33.01 -7.00
C GLY A 750 -22.94 33.87 -8.23
N ILE A 751 -23.82 34.86 -8.07
CA ILE A 751 -24.39 35.65 -9.18
C ILE A 751 -23.33 36.45 -9.96
N SER A 752 -22.37 37.09 -9.28
CA SER A 752 -21.47 38.02 -9.94
C SER A 752 -20.21 38.36 -9.15
N LYS A 753 -19.13 38.66 -9.88
CA LYS A 753 -17.93 39.37 -9.45
C LYS A 753 -18.22 40.62 -8.60
N TYR A 754 -19.32 41.33 -8.88
CA TYR A 754 -19.74 42.53 -8.15
C TYR A 754 -20.47 42.23 -6.83
N GLN A 755 -20.79 40.96 -6.54
CA GLN A 755 -21.49 40.50 -5.34
C GLN A 755 -20.65 39.53 -4.48
N ASN A 756 -19.32 39.55 -4.64
CA ASN A 756 -18.39 38.62 -3.98
C ASN A 756 -18.57 38.52 -2.45
N GLY A 757 -18.35 37.31 -1.92
CA GLY A 757 -18.28 37.00 -0.49
C GLY A 757 -19.63 36.85 0.21
N ALA A 758 -19.63 36.18 1.37
CA ALA A 758 -20.81 36.00 2.24
C ALA A 758 -22.03 35.31 1.59
N ASN A 759 -21.84 34.48 0.55
CA ASN A 759 -22.89 33.73 -0.15
C ASN A 759 -23.24 32.37 0.51
N GLY A 760 -22.91 32.16 1.79
CA GLY A 760 -23.08 30.87 2.48
C GLY A 760 -22.14 29.72 2.07
N LYS A 761 -21.59 29.68 0.84
CA LYS A 761 -20.77 28.57 0.28
C LYS A 761 -19.81 27.89 1.26
N SER A 762 -18.89 28.65 1.88
CA SER A 762 -17.92 28.08 2.83
C SER A 762 -18.58 27.50 4.09
N LYS A 763 -19.65 28.12 4.60
CA LYS A 763 -20.41 27.60 5.75
C LYS A 763 -21.24 26.36 5.37
N PHE A 764 -21.73 26.29 4.14
CA PHE A 764 -22.36 25.07 3.61
C PHE A 764 -21.33 23.93 3.52
N LYS A 765 -20.12 24.20 3.01
CA LYS A 765 -18.99 23.28 3.04
C LYS A 765 -18.67 22.80 4.47
N ASP A 766 -18.53 23.72 5.44
CA ASP A 766 -18.25 23.38 6.84
C ASP A 766 -19.29 22.45 7.47
N ILE A 767 -20.57 22.58 7.09
CA ILE A 767 -21.66 21.70 7.54
C ILE A 767 -21.50 20.31 6.93
N ILE A 768 -21.29 20.23 5.61
CA ILE A 768 -21.19 18.94 4.92
C ILE A 768 -19.93 18.19 5.35
N SER A 769 -18.79 18.87 5.54
CA SER A 769 -17.59 18.26 6.14
C SER A 769 -17.85 17.72 7.55
N GLN A 770 -18.63 18.41 8.39
CA GLN A 770 -19.01 17.91 9.71
C GLN A 770 -20.00 16.74 9.68
N VAL A 771 -20.87 16.65 8.67
CA VAL A 771 -21.84 15.54 8.49
C VAL A 771 -21.16 14.27 7.98
N PHE A 772 -20.16 14.41 7.10
CA PHE A 772 -19.49 13.30 6.41
C PHE A 772 -18.13 12.89 6.99
N GLY A 773 -17.54 13.68 7.89
CA GLY A 773 -16.26 13.36 8.54
C GLY A 773 -15.14 13.10 7.52
N ASP A 774 -14.43 11.99 7.70
CA ASP A 774 -13.27 11.60 6.90
C ASP A 774 -13.60 11.24 5.45
N TYR A 775 -14.89 11.02 5.13
CA TYR A 775 -15.36 10.89 3.74
C TYR A 775 -15.37 12.24 3.00
N CYS A 776 -15.01 13.33 3.66
CA CYS A 776 -14.93 14.67 3.09
C CYS A 776 -13.52 15.28 3.23
N GLY A 777 -12.99 15.83 2.14
CA GLY A 777 -11.66 16.46 2.13
C GLY A 777 -11.61 17.70 1.25
N THR A 778 -10.60 18.55 1.49
CA THR A 778 -10.25 19.65 0.59
C THR A 778 -8.95 19.31 -0.12
N CYS A 779 -9.01 19.28 -1.46
CA CYS A 779 -7.91 18.88 -2.31
C CYS A 779 -7.30 20.10 -3.02
N SER A 780 -6.04 20.01 -3.46
CA SER A 780 -5.39 21.15 -4.13
C SER A 780 -6.12 21.50 -5.45
N PRO A 781 -6.56 22.75 -5.67
CA PRO A 781 -7.16 23.18 -6.93
C PRO A 781 -6.23 23.03 -8.15
N GLN A 782 -4.93 22.92 -7.91
CA GLN A 782 -3.92 22.65 -8.92
C GLN A 782 -4.14 21.30 -9.61
N LEU A 783 -4.68 20.30 -8.92
CA LEU A 783 -5.02 18.99 -9.51
C LEU A 783 -6.02 19.13 -10.67
N LEU A 784 -6.95 20.08 -10.55
CA LEU A 784 -7.95 20.33 -11.59
C LEU A 784 -7.43 21.23 -12.72
N THR A 785 -6.29 21.92 -12.56
CA THR A 785 -5.86 22.99 -13.48
C THR A 785 -4.46 22.84 -14.07
N GLN A 786 -3.59 22.02 -13.46
CA GLN A 786 -2.21 21.81 -13.89
C GLN A 786 -2.00 20.40 -14.48
N THR A 787 -0.98 20.25 -15.32
CA THR A 787 -0.54 18.94 -15.82
C THR A 787 0.06 18.12 -14.68
N GLU A 788 -0.25 16.82 -14.63
CA GLU A 788 0.25 15.93 -13.58
C GLU A 788 1.80 15.77 -13.61
N PRO A 789 2.44 15.64 -12.43
CA PRO A 789 3.80 15.13 -12.31
C PRO A 789 3.93 13.72 -12.92
N GLY A 790 5.10 13.40 -13.49
CA GLY A 790 5.35 12.06 -14.03
C GLY A 790 5.29 10.97 -12.95
N ALA A 791 4.68 9.82 -13.27
CA ALA A 791 4.20 8.78 -12.34
C ALA A 791 5.23 8.13 -11.36
N HIS A 792 6.50 8.52 -11.40
CA HIS A 792 7.54 8.08 -10.46
C HIS A 792 7.74 9.07 -9.29
N GLN A 793 7.24 10.30 -9.42
CA GLN A 793 7.33 11.35 -8.40
C GLN A 793 6.33 11.08 -7.26
N ALA A 794 6.56 11.67 -6.08
CA ALA A 794 5.58 11.65 -5.00
C ALA A 794 4.44 12.66 -5.31
N ASN A 795 3.20 12.29 -4.99
CA ASN A 795 2.02 13.13 -5.26
C ASN A 795 0.96 12.94 -4.15
N SER A 796 1.29 13.42 -2.96
CA SER A 796 0.39 13.49 -1.78
C SER A 796 -0.94 14.19 -2.09
N ALA A 797 -0.92 15.17 -3.00
CA ALA A 797 -2.13 15.88 -3.40
C ALA A 797 -3.15 14.94 -4.08
N MET A 798 -2.69 13.98 -4.91
CA MET A 798 -3.57 12.94 -5.45
C MET A 798 -3.97 11.90 -4.38
N MET A 799 -3.05 11.50 -3.49
CA MET A 799 -3.34 10.53 -2.42
C MET A 799 -4.47 11.00 -1.48
N CYS A 800 -4.61 12.31 -1.26
CA CYS A 800 -5.71 12.91 -0.52
C CYS A 800 -7.12 12.46 -0.98
N LEU A 801 -7.27 12.01 -2.23
CA LEU A 801 -8.54 11.52 -2.79
C LEU A 801 -8.93 10.10 -2.36
N LYS A 802 -8.00 9.31 -1.79
CA LYS A 802 -8.26 7.91 -1.43
C LYS A 802 -9.31 7.82 -0.31
N GLY A 803 -10.47 7.24 -0.63
CA GLY A 803 -11.58 7.04 0.29
C GLY A 803 -12.52 8.25 0.50
N LEU A 804 -12.28 9.39 -0.17
CA LEU A 804 -13.22 10.52 -0.12
C LEU A 804 -14.48 10.24 -0.94
N ARG A 805 -15.63 10.73 -0.48
CA ARG A 805 -16.91 10.80 -1.21
C ARG A 805 -17.23 12.22 -1.66
N LEU A 806 -16.69 13.23 -0.99
CA LEU A 806 -16.77 14.63 -1.38
C LEU A 806 -15.34 15.23 -1.39
N ALA A 807 -14.89 15.66 -2.57
CA ALA A 807 -13.61 16.34 -2.74
C ALA A 807 -13.84 17.81 -3.08
N PHE A 808 -13.56 18.71 -2.13
CA PHE A 808 -13.71 20.15 -2.29
C PHE A 808 -12.46 20.78 -2.92
N PHE A 809 -12.67 21.68 -3.89
CA PHE A 809 -11.63 22.45 -4.56
C PHE A 809 -12.01 23.94 -4.47
N ASP A 810 -11.33 24.67 -3.59
CA ASP A 810 -11.63 26.08 -3.33
C ASP A 810 -10.81 26.99 -4.27
N GLU A 811 -11.48 27.85 -5.03
CA GLU A 811 -10.90 28.91 -5.86
C GLU A 811 -9.77 28.44 -6.80
N PRO A 812 -10.05 27.51 -7.74
CA PRO A 812 -9.11 27.18 -8.82
C PRO A 812 -8.75 28.41 -9.64
N GLN A 813 -7.46 28.56 -9.96
CA GLN A 813 -6.96 29.74 -10.66
C GLN A 813 -7.59 29.88 -12.06
N VAL A 814 -8.12 31.07 -12.35
CA VAL A 814 -8.68 31.46 -13.64
C VAL A 814 -7.69 32.39 -14.36
N GLY A 815 -7.50 32.22 -15.66
CA GLY A 815 -6.64 33.09 -16.48
C GLY A 815 -5.70 32.33 -17.41
N LYS A 816 -4.54 32.92 -17.75
CA LYS A 816 -3.64 32.48 -18.87
C LYS A 816 -3.25 31.00 -18.88
N ASN A 817 -3.20 30.36 -17.71
CA ASN A 817 -2.86 28.95 -17.48
C ASN A 817 -3.97 28.18 -16.72
N GLY A 818 -5.15 28.79 -16.52
CA GLY A 818 -6.20 28.30 -15.61
C GLY A 818 -7.38 27.68 -16.34
N THR A 819 -7.24 26.42 -16.76
CA THR A 819 -8.27 25.64 -17.47
C THR A 819 -8.53 24.33 -16.74
N PHE A 820 -9.77 23.84 -16.68
CA PHE A 820 -10.00 22.47 -16.17
C PHE A 820 -9.29 21.45 -17.07
N LYS A 821 -8.51 20.56 -16.43
CA LYS A 821 -7.79 19.45 -17.10
C LYS A 821 -8.71 18.27 -17.26
N MET A 822 -9.38 18.20 -18.41
CA MET A 822 -10.44 17.23 -18.63
C MET A 822 -9.93 15.78 -18.64
N GLY A 823 -8.65 15.54 -18.93
CA GLY A 823 -8.02 14.22 -18.77
C GLY A 823 -7.86 13.74 -17.31
N PHE A 824 -7.85 14.64 -16.32
CA PHE A 824 -7.90 14.28 -14.90
C PHE A 824 -9.33 14.23 -14.37
N VAL A 825 -10.18 15.20 -14.73
CA VAL A 825 -11.61 15.17 -14.40
C VAL A 825 -12.28 13.91 -14.97
N LYS A 826 -11.90 13.48 -16.19
CA LYS A 826 -12.40 12.23 -16.79
C LYS A 826 -12.09 11.00 -15.93
N ARG A 827 -10.85 10.88 -15.42
CA ARG A 827 -10.47 9.80 -14.49
C ARG A 827 -11.18 9.89 -13.14
N MET A 828 -11.19 11.08 -12.54
CA MET A 828 -11.79 11.35 -11.23
C MET A 828 -13.28 11.01 -11.14
N THR A 829 -14.05 11.23 -12.21
CA THR A 829 -15.50 10.96 -12.23
C THR A 829 -15.90 9.77 -13.11
N GLY A 830 -15.00 9.23 -13.93
CA GLY A 830 -15.28 8.10 -14.83
C GLY A 830 -15.03 6.71 -14.25
N GLY A 831 -14.34 6.58 -13.11
CA GLY A 831 -14.03 5.28 -12.50
C GLY A 831 -12.68 4.68 -12.91
N ASP A 832 -11.83 5.45 -13.59
CA ASP A 832 -10.48 5.03 -13.92
C ASP A 832 -9.59 4.90 -12.68
N GLN A 833 -8.51 4.13 -12.82
CA GLN A 833 -7.50 3.99 -11.77
C GLN A 833 -6.59 5.22 -11.69
N ILE A 834 -6.33 5.66 -10.45
CA ILE A 834 -5.38 6.70 -10.08
C ILE A 834 -4.24 6.03 -9.33
N SER A 835 -3.02 6.17 -9.84
CA SER A 835 -1.79 5.74 -9.15
C SER A 835 -1.07 6.94 -8.56
N ALA A 836 -0.79 6.91 -7.26
CA ALA A 836 -0.09 7.97 -6.55
C ALA A 836 0.66 7.42 -5.33
N ARG A 837 1.49 8.27 -4.71
CA ARG A 837 2.19 7.95 -3.46
C ARG A 837 2.45 9.16 -2.60
N GLU A 838 2.45 8.93 -1.30
CA GLU A 838 2.93 9.89 -0.31
C GLU A 838 4.44 10.11 -0.40
N LEU A 839 4.92 11.20 0.22
CA LEU A 839 6.35 11.41 0.36
C LEU A 839 6.96 10.29 1.21
N TYR A 840 8.03 9.66 0.70
CA TYR A 840 8.62 8.41 1.21
C TYR A 840 7.71 7.16 1.20
N GLY A 841 6.45 7.29 0.75
CA GLY A 841 5.51 6.17 0.62
C GLY A 841 5.72 5.29 -0.62
N SER A 842 5.18 4.07 -0.53
CA SER A 842 4.99 3.14 -1.64
C SER A 842 3.92 3.63 -2.63
N ASN A 843 3.98 3.17 -3.87
CA ASN A 843 2.99 3.52 -4.89
C ASN A 843 1.69 2.72 -4.69
N GLN A 844 0.57 3.42 -4.59
CA GLN A 844 -0.76 2.85 -4.41
C GLN A 844 -1.63 3.19 -5.62
N THR A 845 -2.44 2.23 -6.06
CA THR A 845 -3.44 2.42 -7.12
C THR A 845 -4.84 2.26 -6.53
N PHE A 846 -5.71 3.23 -6.78
CA PHE A 846 -7.08 3.23 -6.29
C PHE A 846 -8.04 3.86 -7.32
N VAL A 847 -9.33 3.56 -7.22
CA VAL A 847 -10.36 4.25 -8.00
C VAL A 847 -10.96 5.37 -7.15
N SER A 848 -11.22 6.53 -7.75
CA SER A 848 -11.91 7.65 -7.09
C SER A 848 -13.29 7.22 -6.60
N GLN A 849 -13.61 7.50 -5.34
CA GLN A 849 -14.98 7.43 -4.81
C GLN A 849 -15.63 8.82 -4.72
N ALA A 850 -14.87 9.86 -5.08
CA ALA A 850 -15.17 11.23 -4.74
C ALA A 850 -15.98 11.93 -5.83
N LYS A 851 -17.04 12.62 -5.40
CA LYS A 851 -17.76 13.61 -6.22
C LYS A 851 -17.00 14.94 -6.08
N PRO A 852 -16.38 15.46 -7.16
CA PRO A 852 -15.63 16.71 -7.09
C PRO A 852 -16.55 17.92 -7.04
N ILE A 853 -16.24 18.85 -6.14
CA ILE A 853 -17.04 20.03 -5.84
C ILE A 853 -16.13 21.26 -5.88
N VAL A 854 -16.36 22.15 -6.84
CA VAL A 854 -15.57 23.36 -7.04
C VAL A 854 -16.29 24.55 -6.43
N LEU A 855 -15.71 25.19 -5.42
CA LEU A 855 -16.19 26.44 -4.86
C LEU A 855 -15.48 27.59 -5.58
N THR A 856 -16.20 28.39 -6.37
CA THR A 856 -15.61 29.56 -7.05
C THR A 856 -16.63 30.68 -7.26
N ASN A 857 -16.18 31.84 -7.74
CA ASN A 857 -17.03 32.91 -8.30
C ASN A 857 -16.76 33.13 -9.80
N GLU A 858 -15.57 32.76 -10.29
CA GLU A 858 -15.19 32.78 -11.71
C GLU A 858 -14.88 31.32 -12.13
N ILE A 859 -15.55 30.79 -13.16
CA ILE A 859 -15.51 29.36 -13.51
C ILE A 859 -14.39 29.11 -14.52
N PRO A 860 -13.40 28.24 -14.28
CA PRO A 860 -12.40 27.88 -15.29
C PRO A 860 -13.06 27.22 -16.50
N PHE A 861 -12.59 27.54 -17.70
CA PHE A 861 -13.02 26.85 -18.92
C PHE A 861 -12.36 25.47 -19.05
N PRO A 862 -13.05 24.44 -19.60
CA PRO A 862 -12.45 23.14 -19.86
C PRO A 862 -11.47 23.17 -21.03
N ASP A 863 -10.40 22.37 -20.96
CA ASP A 863 -9.42 22.28 -22.05
C ASP A 863 -9.81 21.36 -23.22
N SER A 864 -10.99 20.72 -23.14
CA SER A 864 -11.71 20.18 -24.31
C SER A 864 -13.22 20.35 -24.14
N THR A 865 -13.92 20.78 -25.19
CA THR A 865 -15.36 21.14 -25.16
C THR A 865 -16.28 20.08 -25.78
N ASP A 866 -15.88 18.80 -25.73
CA ASP A 866 -16.70 17.70 -26.26
C ASP A 866 -18.02 17.50 -25.46
N GLY A 867 -19.05 16.95 -26.10
CA GLY A 867 -20.36 16.75 -25.45
C GLY A 867 -20.33 15.79 -24.25
N GLY A 868 -19.33 14.91 -24.18
CA GLY A 868 -19.05 14.05 -23.03
C GLY A 868 -18.35 14.76 -21.87
N VAL A 869 -17.74 15.92 -22.11
CA VAL A 869 -17.26 16.86 -21.09
C VAL A 869 -18.40 17.71 -20.56
N LEU A 870 -19.14 18.40 -21.44
CA LEU A 870 -20.14 19.38 -21.00
C LEU A 870 -21.20 18.73 -20.10
N ARG A 871 -21.66 17.50 -20.43
CA ARG A 871 -22.64 16.75 -19.62
C ARG A 871 -22.23 16.52 -18.16
N ARG A 872 -20.93 16.55 -17.83
CA ARG A 872 -20.41 16.30 -16.47
C ARG A 872 -20.67 17.48 -15.53
N PHE A 873 -20.70 18.72 -16.04
CA PHE A 873 -20.89 19.91 -15.20
C PHE A 873 -22.31 19.98 -14.61
N LYS A 874 -22.42 20.33 -13.33
CA LYS A 874 -23.66 20.56 -12.59
C LYS A 874 -23.51 21.84 -11.77
N PHE A 875 -24.36 22.84 -11.99
CA PHE A 875 -24.26 24.15 -11.32
C PHE A 875 -25.23 24.25 -10.15
N PHE A 876 -24.73 24.65 -8.98
CA PHE A 876 -25.56 24.98 -7.83
C PHE A 876 -25.46 26.49 -7.49
N PRO A 877 -26.57 27.23 -7.58
CA PRO A 877 -26.62 28.67 -7.37
C PRO A 877 -26.61 29.02 -5.88
N PHE A 878 -25.58 29.75 -5.44
CA PHE A 878 -25.55 30.38 -4.12
C PHE A 878 -25.90 31.88 -4.28
N LEU A 879 -27.21 32.14 -4.44
CA LEU A 879 -27.75 33.47 -4.75
C LEU A 879 -27.84 34.39 -3.52
N ALA A 880 -28.13 33.81 -2.35
CA ALA A 880 -28.39 34.56 -1.12
C ALA A 880 -27.14 35.29 -0.58
N LYS A 881 -27.37 36.41 0.10
CA LYS A 881 -26.34 37.30 0.66
C LYS A 881 -26.53 37.45 2.17
N PHE A 882 -25.59 36.93 2.95
CA PHE A 882 -25.65 36.98 4.43
C PHE A 882 -24.97 38.25 4.96
N VAL A 883 -25.73 39.10 5.67
CA VAL A 883 -25.31 40.46 6.06
C VAL A 883 -25.74 40.84 7.48
N GLU A 884 -25.17 41.91 8.04
CA GLU A 884 -25.52 42.40 9.39
C GLU A 884 -26.70 43.39 9.39
N ASP A 885 -26.85 44.18 8.32
CA ASP A 885 -28.01 45.02 8.04
C ASP A 885 -28.69 44.56 6.75
N THR A 886 -29.94 44.12 6.86
CA THR A 886 -30.74 43.60 5.74
C THR A 886 -31.42 44.70 4.93
N GLU A 887 -31.56 45.90 5.49
CA GLU A 887 -32.29 47.03 4.88
C GLU A 887 -31.37 47.97 4.09
N ASP A 888 -30.06 47.70 4.06
CA ASP A 888 -29.07 48.50 3.34
C ASP A 888 -29.42 48.61 1.84
N PRO A 889 -29.70 49.82 1.31
CA PRO A 889 -30.16 50.02 -0.06
C PRO A 889 -29.27 49.44 -1.16
N LYS A 890 -27.97 49.18 -0.88
CA LYS A 890 -27.05 48.60 -1.87
C LYS A 890 -27.35 47.14 -2.23
N TRP A 891 -28.17 46.45 -1.43
CA TRP A 891 -28.58 45.06 -1.69
C TRP A 891 -29.97 44.92 -2.35
N LYS A 892 -30.62 46.04 -2.70
CA LYS A 892 -31.96 46.04 -3.31
C LYS A 892 -32.02 45.18 -4.58
N GLY A 893 -32.83 44.12 -4.55
CA GLY A 893 -32.99 43.17 -5.67
C GLY A 893 -32.14 41.90 -5.57
N ILE A 894 -31.42 41.72 -4.46
CA ILE A 894 -30.73 40.47 -4.09
C ILE A 894 -31.56 39.77 -3.00
N ASP A 895 -31.46 38.45 -2.85
CA ASP A 895 -31.98 37.75 -1.66
C ASP A 895 -31.02 37.99 -0.48
N VAL A 896 -31.50 38.67 0.56
CA VAL A 896 -30.68 39.15 1.68
C VAL A 896 -31.13 38.47 2.97
N GLN A 897 -30.19 37.87 3.69
CA GLN A 897 -30.44 37.09 4.89
C GLN A 897 -29.60 37.61 6.08
N PRO A 898 -30.14 37.61 7.31
CA PRO A 898 -29.39 38.06 8.48
C PRO A 898 -28.26 37.08 8.83
N ARG A 899 -27.06 37.62 9.11
CA ARG A 899 -25.87 36.86 9.50
C ARG A 899 -26.02 36.29 10.90
N ASP A 900 -25.92 34.96 11.03
CA ASP A 900 -25.88 34.27 12.33
C ASP A 900 -24.42 34.11 12.83
N PRO A 901 -23.97 34.85 13.85
CA PRO A 901 -22.60 34.75 14.37
C PRO A 901 -22.35 33.43 15.14
N GLU A 902 -23.41 32.80 15.65
CA GLU A 902 -23.33 31.59 16.46
C GLU A 902 -23.49 30.30 15.63
N LEU A 903 -23.62 30.43 14.30
CA LEU A 903 -23.83 29.34 13.35
C LEU A 903 -22.83 28.20 13.53
N ASN A 904 -21.53 28.51 13.67
CA ASN A 904 -20.47 27.51 13.86
C ASN A 904 -20.74 26.54 15.04
N LYS A 905 -21.36 27.00 16.13
CA LYS A 905 -21.69 26.17 17.30
C LYS A 905 -22.95 25.33 17.04
N LYS A 906 -23.95 25.93 16.39
CA LYS A 906 -25.25 25.30 16.08
C LYS A 906 -25.11 24.10 15.13
N ILE A 907 -24.16 24.15 14.20
CA ILE A 907 -23.94 23.12 13.16
C ILE A 907 -23.66 21.73 13.75
N VAL A 908 -22.93 21.65 14.88
CA VAL A 908 -22.54 20.37 15.50
C VAL A 908 -23.77 19.51 15.86
N ASP A 909 -24.85 20.16 16.31
CA ASP A 909 -26.11 19.51 16.67
C ASP A 909 -26.96 19.10 15.46
N TRP A 910 -26.65 19.60 14.25
CA TRP A 910 -27.45 19.35 13.05
C TRP A 910 -27.06 18.05 12.35
N LYS A 911 -25.91 17.45 12.70
CA LYS A 911 -25.34 16.25 12.04
C LYS A 911 -26.35 15.10 11.91
N LEU A 912 -26.97 14.69 13.03
CA LEU A 912 -27.93 13.58 13.04
C LEU A 912 -29.25 13.90 12.31
N PRO A 913 -29.89 15.08 12.48
CA PRO A 913 -30.98 15.52 11.61
C PRO A 913 -30.68 15.51 10.11
N ILE A 914 -29.45 15.90 9.72
CA ILE A 914 -29.04 15.95 8.31
C ILE A 914 -28.87 14.52 7.78
N ILE A 915 -28.09 13.66 8.45
CA ILE A 915 -27.80 12.31 7.93
C ILE A 915 -29.09 11.50 7.75
N HIS A 916 -30.06 11.61 8.67
CA HIS A 916 -31.39 11.02 8.51
C HIS A 916 -32.16 11.54 7.29
N GLN A 917 -32.09 12.85 7.00
CA GLN A 917 -32.70 13.41 5.80
C GLN A 917 -32.00 12.90 4.53
N LEU A 918 -30.67 12.79 4.52
CA LEU A 918 -29.94 12.26 3.36
C LEU A 918 -30.27 10.79 3.11
N LEU A 919 -30.40 9.98 4.16
CA LEU A 919 -30.78 8.56 4.06
C LEU A 919 -32.19 8.37 3.47
N GLU A 920 -33.18 9.18 3.84
CA GLU A 920 -34.51 9.20 3.19
C GLU A 920 -34.40 9.47 1.68
N TYR A 921 -33.60 10.47 1.30
CA TYR A 921 -33.43 10.89 -0.10
C TYR A 921 -32.61 9.86 -0.90
N TYR A 922 -31.71 9.10 -0.27
CA TYR A 922 -30.94 8.04 -0.90
C TYR A 922 -31.81 6.86 -1.33
N VAL A 923 -32.81 6.47 -0.51
CA VAL A 923 -33.83 5.48 -0.91
C VAL A 923 -34.59 5.99 -2.12
N ALA A 924 -35.16 7.20 -2.02
CA ALA A 924 -35.93 7.80 -3.12
C ALA A 924 -35.09 8.00 -4.41
N PHE A 925 -33.79 8.25 -4.31
CA PHE A 925 -32.90 8.35 -5.46
C PHE A 925 -32.70 6.99 -6.15
N ASN A 926 -32.43 5.93 -5.38
CA ASN A 926 -32.07 4.62 -5.90
C ASN A 926 -33.26 3.77 -6.35
N SER A 927 -34.46 3.98 -5.78
CA SER A 927 -35.69 3.31 -6.22
C SER A 927 -36.15 3.75 -7.62
N PRO A 928 -36.78 2.85 -8.40
CA PRO A 928 -37.44 3.13 -9.68
C PRO A 928 -38.25 4.43 -9.76
N ALA A 929 -38.23 5.07 -10.93
CA ALA A 929 -38.91 6.34 -11.15
C ALA A 929 -40.43 6.20 -11.06
N GLY A 930 -41.07 6.98 -10.19
CA GLY A 930 -42.53 6.97 -9.99
C GLY A 930 -43.03 5.95 -8.96
N GLU A 931 -42.18 5.09 -8.41
CA GLU A 931 -42.56 4.13 -7.36
C GLU A 931 -42.97 4.86 -6.06
N ALA A 932 -44.07 4.43 -5.44
CA ALA A 932 -44.57 4.99 -4.18
C ALA A 932 -43.91 4.28 -2.99
N LEU A 933 -43.15 5.03 -2.20
CA LEU A 933 -42.25 4.52 -1.16
C LEU A 933 -42.63 5.06 0.22
N ILE A 934 -42.31 4.32 1.26
CA ILE A 934 -42.31 4.81 2.65
C ILE A 934 -40.86 4.79 3.14
N ALA A 935 -40.25 5.97 3.24
CA ALA A 935 -38.90 6.10 3.75
C ALA A 935 -38.85 5.86 5.27
N PRO A 936 -37.72 5.39 5.82
CA PRO A 936 -37.56 5.13 7.26
C PRO A 936 -38.02 6.31 8.15
N GLY A 937 -38.89 5.99 9.12
CA GLY A 937 -39.66 6.99 9.86
C GLY A 937 -40.96 7.47 9.19
N GLY A 938 -41.56 6.65 8.30
CA GLY A 938 -42.97 6.77 7.88
C GLY A 938 -43.30 7.80 6.80
N LYS A 939 -42.29 8.48 6.23
CA LYS A 939 -42.49 9.56 5.24
C LYS A 939 -42.77 8.96 3.85
N LYS A 940 -43.93 9.28 3.26
CA LYS A 940 -44.23 8.93 1.87
C LYS A 940 -43.32 9.71 0.92
N MET A 941 -42.68 9.02 -0.03
CA MET A 941 -41.82 9.59 -1.07
C MET A 941 -42.09 8.91 -2.42
N ILE A 942 -41.57 9.49 -3.50
CA ILE A 942 -41.69 8.96 -4.86
C ILE A 942 -40.28 8.73 -5.40
N GLY A 943 -40.02 7.51 -5.89
CA GLY A 943 -38.74 7.10 -6.45
C GLY A 943 -38.35 7.91 -7.70
N LYS A 944 -37.04 8.07 -7.92
CA LYS A 944 -36.47 8.96 -8.96
C LYS A 944 -35.73 8.21 -10.07
N GLY A 945 -35.45 6.91 -9.91
CA GLY A 945 -34.72 6.12 -10.91
C GLY A 945 -33.34 6.70 -11.24
N LYS A 946 -32.61 7.13 -10.20
CA LYS A 946 -31.29 7.80 -10.26
C LYS A 946 -31.22 9.10 -11.07
N LYS A 947 -32.36 9.77 -11.29
CA LYS A 947 -32.42 11.09 -11.95
C LYS A 947 -32.46 12.20 -10.90
N HIS A 948 -31.54 13.17 -11.01
CA HIS A 948 -31.61 14.40 -10.21
C HIS A 948 -32.86 15.23 -10.58
N PRO A 949 -33.43 16.00 -9.64
CA PRO A 949 -34.44 17.02 -9.96
C PRO A 949 -33.91 18.05 -10.97
N LYS A 950 -34.81 18.59 -11.79
CA LYS A 950 -34.51 19.78 -12.61
C LYS A 950 -34.82 21.02 -11.79
N SER A 951 -33.93 22.02 -11.85
CA SER A 951 -34.19 23.40 -11.43
C SER A 951 -34.02 24.32 -12.64
N LYS A 952 -34.94 25.27 -12.84
CA LYS A 952 -34.84 26.25 -13.93
C LYS A 952 -33.57 27.09 -13.84
N VAL A 953 -33.19 27.51 -12.64
CA VAL A 953 -31.98 28.32 -12.39
C VAL A 953 -30.72 27.51 -12.71
N MET A 954 -30.66 26.26 -12.24
CA MET A 954 -29.52 25.36 -12.50
C MET A 954 -29.35 25.05 -14.00
N MET A 955 -30.45 24.97 -14.75
CA MET A 955 -30.41 24.83 -16.22
C MET A 955 -29.98 26.14 -16.88
N SER A 956 -30.54 27.30 -16.49
CA SER A 956 -30.09 28.60 -17.00
C SER A 956 -28.59 28.82 -16.81
N MET A 957 -28.04 28.50 -15.64
CA MET A 957 -26.59 28.62 -15.40
C MET A 957 -25.74 27.65 -16.24
N PHE A 958 -26.29 26.48 -16.59
CA PHE A 958 -25.63 25.55 -17.50
C PHE A 958 -25.65 26.09 -18.94
N ASP A 959 -26.80 26.60 -19.39
CA ASP A 959 -26.97 27.21 -20.70
C ASP A 959 -26.08 28.46 -20.81
N ASP A 960 -26.07 29.33 -19.80
CA ASP A 960 -25.16 30.48 -19.69
C ASP A 960 -23.70 30.05 -19.71
N PHE A 961 -23.31 28.98 -19.02
CA PHE A 961 -21.93 28.47 -19.08
C PHE A 961 -21.56 27.92 -20.47
N THR A 962 -22.47 27.23 -21.16
CA THR A 962 -22.20 26.77 -22.54
C THR A 962 -22.17 27.94 -23.52
N ASN A 963 -23.06 28.93 -23.40
CA ASN A 963 -23.05 30.17 -24.18
C ASN A 963 -21.79 31.02 -23.93
N ASN A 964 -21.25 31.03 -22.70
CA ASN A 964 -19.99 31.70 -22.35
C ASN A 964 -18.73 30.86 -22.68
N ILE A 965 -18.86 29.57 -23.01
CA ILE A 965 -17.83 28.85 -23.78
C ILE A 965 -17.91 29.26 -25.25
N ASP A 966 -19.13 29.46 -25.75
CA ASP A 966 -19.48 29.80 -27.14
C ASP A 966 -19.49 31.32 -27.41
N VAL A 967 -18.68 32.12 -26.69
CA VAL A 967 -18.57 33.60 -26.84
C VAL A 967 -18.37 34.03 -28.30
N ILE A 968 -17.73 33.14 -29.07
CA ILE A 968 -17.44 33.31 -30.49
C ILE A 968 -18.73 33.42 -31.31
N LYS A 969 -19.83 32.71 -30.98
CA LYS A 969 -21.09 32.76 -31.74
C LYS A 969 -21.78 34.13 -31.70
N PRO A 970 -22.16 34.69 -30.53
CA PRO A 970 -22.78 36.02 -30.48
C PRO A 970 -21.86 37.06 -31.11
N TRP A 971 -20.58 37.05 -30.75
CA TRP A 971 -19.61 38.01 -31.26
C TRP A 971 -19.43 37.93 -32.78
N ILE A 972 -19.37 36.73 -33.39
CA ILE A 972 -19.38 36.57 -34.85
C ILE A 972 -20.70 37.09 -35.43
N SER A 973 -21.86 36.75 -34.86
CA SER A 973 -23.15 37.18 -35.41
C SER A 973 -23.34 38.70 -35.39
N GLU A 974 -22.71 39.40 -34.44
CA GLU A 974 -22.73 40.86 -34.33
C GLU A 974 -21.66 41.56 -35.18
N ASN A 975 -20.49 40.93 -35.39
CA ASN A 975 -19.31 41.61 -35.95
C ASN A 975 -18.87 41.08 -37.34
N CYS A 976 -19.41 39.95 -37.82
CA CYS A 976 -19.27 39.51 -39.21
C CYS A 976 -20.30 40.23 -40.11
N VAL A 977 -19.96 41.44 -40.53
CA VAL A 977 -20.75 42.18 -41.54
C VAL A 977 -20.63 41.50 -42.90
N ALA A 978 -21.77 41.10 -43.48
CA ALA A 978 -21.86 40.72 -44.88
C ALA A 978 -21.72 41.97 -45.77
N ASP A 979 -20.83 41.90 -46.75
CA ASP A 979 -20.74 42.95 -47.76
C ASP A 979 -21.91 42.85 -48.77
N PRO A 980 -22.10 43.85 -49.67
CA PRO A 980 -23.14 43.82 -50.70
C PRO A 980 -23.03 42.66 -51.73
N GLN A 981 -22.08 41.74 -51.56
CA GLN A 981 -21.79 40.60 -52.42
C GLN A 981 -22.01 39.26 -51.68
N GLY A 982 -22.43 39.30 -50.41
CA GLY A 982 -22.65 38.11 -49.57
C GLY A 982 -21.37 37.47 -49.01
N VAL A 983 -20.25 38.20 -49.01
CA VAL A 983 -18.95 37.70 -48.51
C VAL A 983 -18.71 38.19 -47.08
N LEU A 984 -18.33 37.27 -46.19
CA LEU A 984 -17.95 37.58 -44.80
C LEU A 984 -16.44 37.85 -44.72
N PHE A 985 -16.07 39.06 -44.37
CA PHE A 985 -14.67 39.49 -44.36
C PHE A 985 -13.99 39.31 -42.99
N PHE A 986 -13.36 38.15 -42.76
CA PHE A 986 -12.59 37.84 -41.54
C PHE A 986 -11.51 38.89 -41.19
N ARG A 987 -11.04 39.70 -42.15
CA ARG A 987 -10.15 40.85 -41.88
C ARG A 987 -10.75 41.88 -40.90
N HIS A 988 -12.08 41.97 -40.78
CA HIS A 988 -12.74 42.89 -39.86
C HIS A 988 -12.77 42.34 -38.41
N LEU A 989 -12.83 41.01 -38.22
CA LEU A 989 -12.77 40.38 -36.88
C LEU A 989 -11.54 40.86 -36.07
N LYS A 990 -10.41 41.13 -36.75
CA LYS A 990 -9.20 41.73 -36.15
C LYS A 990 -9.44 43.08 -35.47
N ALA A 991 -10.32 43.92 -36.01
CA ALA A 991 -10.62 45.25 -35.48
C ALA A 991 -11.69 45.22 -34.39
N HIS A 992 -12.56 44.21 -34.41
CA HIS A 992 -13.76 44.12 -33.56
C HIS A 992 -13.62 43.19 -32.35
N MET A 993 -12.43 42.64 -32.05
CA MET A 993 -12.22 41.78 -30.88
C MET A 993 -12.62 42.50 -29.59
N ASN A 994 -13.68 42.04 -28.91
CA ASN A 994 -13.97 42.45 -27.53
C ASN A 994 -12.88 41.89 -26.58
N ASP A 995 -12.84 42.32 -25.32
CA ASP A 995 -11.74 41.92 -24.43
C ASP A 995 -11.77 40.43 -24.06
N ASP A 996 -12.94 39.80 -24.12
CA ASP A 996 -13.11 38.35 -23.92
C ASP A 996 -12.47 37.54 -25.06
N ILE A 997 -12.73 37.91 -26.32
CA ILE A 997 -12.12 37.30 -27.50
C ILE A 997 -10.62 37.63 -27.59
N LYS A 998 -10.19 38.83 -27.15
CA LYS A 998 -8.75 39.15 -26.97
C LYS A 998 -8.08 38.23 -25.93
N ALA A 999 -8.76 37.94 -24.82
CA ALA A 999 -8.26 37.08 -23.76
C ALA A 999 -8.19 35.61 -24.20
N LEU A 1000 -9.25 35.09 -24.83
CA LEU A 1000 -9.36 33.72 -25.32
C LEU A 1000 -8.22 33.40 -26.30
N TYR A 1001 -8.03 34.25 -27.31
CA TYR A 1001 -7.00 34.09 -28.34
C TYR A 1001 -5.66 34.75 -28.03
N LYS A 1002 -5.46 35.27 -26.81
CA LYS A 1002 -4.20 35.89 -26.35
C LYS A 1002 -3.64 36.94 -27.34
N HIS A 1003 -4.52 37.75 -27.91
CA HIS A 1003 -4.29 38.71 -29.02
C HIS A 1003 -3.79 38.12 -30.36
N LYS A 1004 -3.68 36.80 -30.50
CA LYS A 1004 -3.26 36.15 -31.73
C LYS A 1004 -4.43 35.98 -32.70
N VAL A 1005 -4.61 37.00 -33.53
CA VAL A 1005 -5.62 37.03 -34.60
C VAL A 1005 -5.51 35.86 -35.58
N LYS A 1006 -4.30 35.30 -35.80
CA LYS A 1006 -4.08 34.15 -36.68
C LYS A 1006 -4.78 32.89 -36.16
N ASP A 1007 -4.57 32.57 -34.89
CA ASP A 1007 -5.09 31.39 -34.22
C ASP A 1007 -6.64 31.42 -34.23
N LEU A 1008 -7.26 32.59 -33.99
CA LEU A 1008 -8.71 32.83 -34.16
C LEU A 1008 -9.20 32.56 -35.60
N ILE A 1009 -8.47 33.04 -36.60
CA ILE A 1009 -8.86 32.84 -38.01
C ILE A 1009 -8.71 31.37 -38.42
N GLU A 1010 -7.72 30.65 -37.90
CA GLU A 1010 -7.55 29.22 -38.14
C GLU A 1010 -8.68 28.38 -37.50
N ASP A 1011 -9.06 28.67 -36.25
CA ASP A 1011 -10.20 28.01 -35.57
C ASP A 1011 -11.55 28.24 -36.27
N VAL A 1012 -11.76 29.39 -36.88
CA VAL A 1012 -13.02 29.74 -37.59
C VAL A 1012 -13.02 29.25 -39.06
N SER A 1013 -11.88 28.85 -39.62
CA SER A 1013 -11.78 28.45 -41.04
C SER A 1013 -11.46 26.97 -41.30
N GLN A 1014 -10.94 26.21 -40.33
CA GLN A 1014 -10.68 24.78 -40.53
C GLN A 1014 -11.94 23.93 -40.38
N ARG A 1015 -12.09 22.88 -41.20
CA ARG A 1015 -13.22 21.93 -41.12
C ARG A 1015 -13.38 21.19 -39.78
N GLY A 1016 -12.36 21.22 -38.91
CA GLY A 1016 -12.42 20.70 -37.54
C GLY A 1016 -12.59 21.76 -36.44
N GLY A 1017 -12.43 23.05 -36.75
CA GLY A 1017 -12.62 24.17 -35.83
C GLY A 1017 -14.01 24.76 -36.00
N LEU A 1018 -14.79 24.82 -34.92
CA LEU A 1018 -16.18 25.32 -34.84
C LEU A 1018 -17.21 24.76 -35.86
N GLY A 1019 -16.83 23.96 -36.85
CA GLY A 1019 -17.73 23.34 -37.84
C GLY A 1019 -18.99 22.68 -37.24
N PRO A 1020 -18.89 21.88 -36.15
CA PRO A 1020 -20.06 21.28 -35.49
C PRO A 1020 -21.03 22.31 -34.88
N TYR A 1021 -20.57 23.53 -34.59
CA TYR A 1021 -21.35 24.60 -33.98
C TYR A 1021 -22.18 25.38 -35.00
N TYR A 1022 -21.86 25.30 -36.30
CA TYR A 1022 -22.64 25.86 -37.42
C TYR A 1022 -23.74 24.90 -37.90
N GLY A 1023 -24.50 24.32 -36.97
CA GLY A 1023 -25.50 23.26 -37.21
C GLY A 1023 -26.78 23.69 -37.95
N SER A 1024 -26.70 24.55 -38.97
CA SER A 1024 -27.83 24.89 -39.84
C SER A 1024 -27.38 25.17 -41.29
N LYS A 1025 -28.21 24.79 -42.27
CA LYS A 1025 -27.91 24.89 -43.72
C LYS A 1025 -27.58 26.31 -44.22
N GLN A 1026 -27.84 27.35 -43.42
CA GLN A 1026 -27.59 28.75 -43.79
C GLN A 1026 -26.09 29.10 -43.89
N TYR A 1027 -25.23 28.60 -43.00
CA TYR A 1027 -23.90 29.20 -42.73
C TYR A 1027 -22.69 28.39 -43.22
N SER A 1028 -22.86 27.50 -44.20
CA SER A 1028 -21.77 26.64 -44.71
C SER A 1028 -20.69 27.44 -45.48
N PRO A 1029 -19.41 27.46 -45.04
CA PRO A 1029 -18.33 28.14 -45.74
C PRO A 1029 -17.84 27.35 -46.97
N LYS A 1030 -17.71 28.01 -48.12
CA LYS A 1030 -17.15 27.44 -49.36
C LYS A 1030 -15.70 27.92 -49.55
N GLU A 1031 -14.74 26.99 -49.56
CA GLU A 1031 -13.31 27.27 -49.79
C GLU A 1031 -13.10 27.69 -51.25
N PHE A 1032 -12.60 28.91 -51.48
CA PHE A 1032 -12.44 29.44 -52.84
C PHE A 1032 -11.02 29.24 -53.36
N LYS A 1033 -10.89 28.43 -54.42
CA LYS A 1033 -9.66 28.36 -55.25
C LYS A 1033 -9.89 29.11 -56.56
N LEU A 1034 -8.85 29.81 -57.00
CA LEU A 1034 -8.80 30.76 -58.13
C LEU A 1034 -9.71 30.37 -59.30
N THR A 1035 -10.90 30.97 -59.33
CA THR A 1035 -11.90 30.83 -60.39
C THR A 1035 -12.67 32.15 -60.51
N ALA A 1036 -13.10 32.49 -61.73
CA ALA A 1036 -13.88 33.71 -61.97
C ALA A 1036 -15.30 33.55 -61.43
N TYR A 1037 -15.80 34.56 -60.71
CA TYR A 1037 -17.12 34.55 -60.07
C TYR A 1037 -18.07 35.51 -60.80
N THR A 1038 -19.34 35.12 -60.94
CA THR A 1038 -20.41 35.98 -61.47
C THR A 1038 -21.38 36.27 -60.34
N ARG A 1039 -21.64 37.54 -60.03
CA ARG A 1039 -22.47 37.93 -58.88
C ARG A 1039 -23.97 37.79 -59.23
N PRO A 1040 -24.78 37.03 -58.46
CA PRO A 1040 -26.18 36.75 -58.83
C PRO A 1040 -27.09 37.99 -58.91
N CYS A 1041 -26.88 38.99 -58.06
CA CYS A 1041 -27.79 40.14 -57.93
C CYS A 1041 -27.67 41.19 -59.06
N ASP A 1042 -26.60 41.16 -59.85
CA ASP A 1042 -26.37 42.13 -60.94
C ASP A 1042 -25.66 41.54 -62.18
N GLY A 1043 -25.31 40.25 -62.16
CA GLY A 1043 -24.65 39.56 -63.28
C GLY A 1043 -23.17 39.90 -63.49
N THR A 1044 -22.56 40.71 -62.62
CA THR A 1044 -21.19 41.21 -62.85
C THR A 1044 -20.16 40.08 -62.71
N LYS A 1045 -19.28 39.94 -63.72
CA LYS A 1045 -18.16 38.99 -63.68
C LYS A 1045 -16.92 39.62 -63.04
N HIS A 1046 -16.45 39.00 -61.97
CA HIS A 1046 -15.23 39.37 -61.26
C HIS A 1046 -14.13 38.33 -61.51
N GLY A 1047 -12.96 38.81 -61.95
CA GLY A 1047 -11.74 38.00 -62.04
C GLY A 1047 -11.15 37.70 -60.67
N GLU A 1048 -10.54 36.51 -60.55
CA GLU A 1048 -9.64 36.04 -59.48
C GLU A 1048 -9.77 36.71 -58.09
N CYS A 1049 -10.77 36.27 -57.32
CA CYS A 1049 -10.92 36.68 -55.92
C CYS A 1049 -9.87 35.98 -55.03
N TRP A 1050 -9.03 36.76 -54.35
CA TRP A 1050 -7.93 36.24 -53.52
C TRP A 1050 -8.38 35.94 -52.07
N GLY A 1051 -8.27 34.67 -51.65
CA GLY A 1051 -8.16 34.28 -50.23
C GLY A 1051 -9.36 34.50 -49.31
N GLY A 1052 -10.57 34.65 -49.84
CA GLY A 1052 -11.80 34.81 -49.03
C GLY A 1052 -12.66 33.54 -49.00
N TRP A 1053 -13.14 33.17 -47.81
CA TRP A 1053 -14.27 32.23 -47.66
C TRP A 1053 -15.58 32.98 -47.92
N ARG A 1054 -16.58 32.31 -48.51
CA ARG A 1054 -17.94 32.88 -48.62
C ARG A 1054 -19.04 31.89 -48.23
N MET A 1055 -20.20 32.45 -47.90
CA MET A 1055 -21.48 31.74 -47.77
C MET A 1055 -21.90 31.18 -49.14
N LYS A 1056 -22.68 30.09 -49.16
CA LYS A 1056 -23.38 29.63 -50.38
C LYS A 1056 -24.47 30.63 -50.79
N THR A 1057 -24.74 30.78 -52.09
CA THR A 1057 -25.93 31.53 -52.58
C THR A 1057 -27.22 30.75 -52.27
N GLN A 1058 -28.40 31.34 -52.53
CA GLN A 1058 -29.65 30.58 -52.40
C GLN A 1058 -29.73 29.48 -53.47
N GLU A 1059 -29.42 29.80 -54.72
CA GLU A 1059 -29.37 28.83 -55.83
C GLU A 1059 -28.37 27.69 -55.57
N GLU A 1060 -27.23 27.97 -54.93
CA GLU A 1060 -26.27 26.93 -54.48
C GLU A 1060 -26.75 26.08 -53.31
N ARG A 1061 -27.77 26.52 -52.54
CA ARG A 1061 -28.46 25.68 -51.55
C ARG A 1061 -29.53 24.84 -52.24
N ASP A 1062 -30.35 25.47 -53.07
CA ASP A 1062 -31.50 24.83 -53.73
C ASP A 1062 -31.03 23.70 -54.65
N ALA A 1063 -29.98 23.92 -55.45
CA ALA A 1063 -29.40 22.89 -56.32
C ALA A 1063 -28.65 21.76 -55.57
N GLU A 1064 -28.15 22.02 -54.35
CA GLU A 1064 -27.59 20.96 -53.49
C GLU A 1064 -28.70 20.13 -52.83
N ASP A 1065 -29.82 20.76 -52.44
CA ASP A 1065 -30.98 20.06 -51.89
C ASP A 1065 -31.73 19.26 -52.98
N GLU A 1066 -31.84 19.75 -54.22
CA GLU A 1066 -32.29 18.94 -55.37
C GLU A 1066 -31.39 17.71 -55.61
N MET A 1067 -30.06 17.87 -55.58
CA MET A 1067 -29.14 16.73 -55.69
C MET A 1067 -29.28 15.74 -54.53
N LEU A 1068 -29.57 16.22 -53.32
CA LEU A 1068 -29.83 15.37 -52.17
C LEU A 1068 -31.14 14.59 -52.31
N GLU A 1069 -32.25 15.21 -52.72
CA GLU A 1069 -33.51 14.51 -52.97
C GLU A 1069 -33.40 13.45 -54.08
N VAL A 1070 -32.66 13.75 -55.17
CA VAL A 1070 -32.33 12.77 -56.22
C VAL A 1070 -31.43 11.63 -55.70
N SER A 1071 -30.55 11.90 -54.74
CA SER A 1071 -29.73 10.85 -54.11
C SER A 1071 -30.52 9.97 -53.14
N VAL A 1072 -31.48 10.55 -52.41
CA VAL A 1072 -32.33 9.82 -51.46
C VAL A 1072 -33.35 8.94 -52.20
N THR A 1073 -34.00 9.45 -53.25
CA THR A 1073 -34.91 8.65 -54.08
C THR A 1073 -34.20 7.45 -54.72
N ARG A 1074 -33.00 7.64 -55.30
CA ARG A 1074 -32.18 6.53 -55.80
C ARG A 1074 -31.69 5.58 -54.70
N GLY A 1075 -31.43 6.08 -53.49
CA GLY A 1075 -31.07 5.25 -52.34
C GLY A 1075 -32.21 4.31 -51.92
N VAL A 1076 -33.45 4.80 -51.95
CA VAL A 1076 -34.65 3.99 -51.64
C VAL A 1076 -34.92 2.95 -52.73
N GLU A 1077 -34.77 3.30 -54.01
CA GLU A 1077 -34.87 2.31 -55.12
C GLU A 1077 -33.80 1.20 -55.00
N PHE A 1078 -32.57 1.54 -54.60
CA PHE A 1078 -31.51 0.55 -54.39
C PHE A 1078 -31.72 -0.37 -53.16
N GLN A 1079 -32.43 0.08 -52.13
CA GLN A 1079 -32.72 -0.77 -50.97
C GLN A 1079 -33.77 -1.86 -51.27
N GLY A 1080 -34.70 -1.61 -52.19
CA GLY A 1080 -35.69 -2.61 -52.62
C GLY A 1080 -35.13 -3.76 -53.46
N ALA A 1081 -33.84 -3.71 -53.84
CA ALA A 1081 -33.18 -4.68 -54.72
C ALA A 1081 -32.18 -5.60 -54.00
N PHE A 1082 -32.17 -5.62 -52.66
CA PHE A 1082 -31.22 -6.40 -51.85
C PHE A 1082 -31.86 -7.46 -50.93
N ASP A 1083 -33.20 -7.62 -50.97
CA ASP A 1083 -33.96 -8.61 -50.19
C ASP A 1083 -34.42 -9.84 -51.03
N GLU A 1084 -33.99 -9.98 -52.30
CA GLU A 1084 -34.27 -11.14 -53.17
C GLU A 1084 -33.00 -11.69 -53.89
N GLU A 1085 -31.99 -12.14 -53.12
CA GLU A 1085 -30.99 -13.14 -53.56
C GLU A 1085 -30.44 -13.97 -52.36
#